data_AF-A0A1H0NPI9-F1
#
_entry.id   AF-A0A1H0NPI9-F1
#
_cell.length_a   1.000
_cell.length_b   1.000
_cell.length_c   1.000
_cell.angle_alpha   90.00
_cell.angle_beta   90.00
_cell.angle_gamma   90.00
#
_symmetry.space_group_name_H-M   'P 1'
#
loop_
_entity.id
_entity.type
_entity.pdbx_description
1 polymer ?
#
loop_
_entity_poly.entity_id
_entity_poly.type
_entity_poly.pdbx_seq_one_letter_code
_entity_poly.pdbx_strand_id
1 'polypeptide(L)'
;MTQSGRMHRSIATLSRGKKRLIMVAADLVALPLALWSAYALRLAEWWPERYLEAYWWLFVIVPPVGVFIFARLGLYRAVVRFMGPQALWAVVKGAVLLALLMWAAAYFYRWEGFPRSVPINFALVTLVYVGGTRLLVRSYYQWLIKHYTEKEAVAIYGAGGAGAQLTLALASGREFYTAAFLDDDPALWQSTIKGVKVYDPSNFKAVAEQLDIKRVLLAMPTATKAQRKQALDRLADLPVRVQTVPSMPEIVAGVASVDQLREVELEDLLGRDPVPPRHELVDASIRDKVVMVTGAGGSIGSEMCRQAMRGGPRALILFEVSEFGLYAIEQELEALRLEMGESFPIVPLLGNVCDRNRVEAAIRHYGVQTLYHAAAYKHVPIVENNVLEGVRNNVHGTRVVAESAARLGVERCVLISTDKAVRPTNVMGATKRMAELVCQDLASRYALKEGHRTIFSMVRFGNVLGSSGSVVPLFRRQIEQGGPITVTHPEITRYFMTIPEAALLVIQAGSMAEGGDVFVLDMGDSVKIVDLARRMIQLTGLEVKDEENPDGDIEVVFSGLRPGEKLYEELLIGDSVVGTQHPKILRAQEEVLPHRELVSLLDELREAERGLDSHRACAALKRGVSGFAHSGDMVDLLPNGCNEGRSLALEASPARH
;
A
#
# COMPACT_ATOMS: atom_id res chain seq x y z
N MET A 1 25.72 -31.94 4.30
CA MET A 1 26.11 -31.40 2.96
C MET A 1 27.37 -32.09 2.47
N THR A 2 27.35 -32.69 1.28
CA THR A 2 28.53 -33.31 0.64
C THR A 2 29.50 -32.23 0.10
N GLN A 3 30.80 -32.58 -0.04
CA GLN A 3 31.81 -31.67 -0.62
C GLN A 3 31.40 -31.13 -2.00
N SER A 4 30.81 -31.99 -2.84
CA SER A 4 30.31 -31.64 -4.17
C SER A 4 29.31 -30.48 -4.14
N GLY A 5 28.35 -30.50 -3.20
CA GLY A 5 27.34 -29.44 -3.05
C GLY A 5 27.92 -28.07 -2.73
N ARG A 6 29.02 -27.98 -1.95
CA ARG A 6 29.70 -26.71 -1.67
C ARG A 6 30.35 -26.13 -2.93
N MET A 7 30.97 -26.97 -3.76
CA MET A 7 31.62 -26.55 -5.00
C MET A 7 30.60 -26.02 -6.00
N HIS A 8 29.46 -26.71 -6.14
CA HIS A 8 28.34 -26.30 -6.97
C HIS A 8 27.73 -24.96 -6.53
N ARG A 9 27.49 -24.76 -5.23
CA ARG A 9 26.98 -23.47 -4.69
C ARG A 9 27.95 -22.31 -4.96
N SER A 10 29.26 -22.54 -4.82
CA SER A 10 30.31 -21.55 -5.12
C SER A 10 30.33 -21.13 -6.61
N ILE A 11 30.22 -22.08 -7.53
CA ILE A 11 30.17 -21.81 -8.98
C ILE A 11 28.92 -20.98 -9.35
N ALA A 12 27.78 -21.25 -8.71
CA ALA A 12 26.55 -20.49 -8.91
C ALA A 12 26.71 -19.01 -8.51
N THR A 13 27.39 -18.72 -7.40
CA THR A 13 27.54 -17.36 -6.84
C THR A 13 28.72 -16.54 -7.40
N LEU A 14 29.60 -17.13 -8.22
CA LEU A 14 30.72 -16.41 -8.85
C LEU A 14 30.29 -15.11 -9.56
N SER A 15 31.07 -14.04 -9.36
CA SER A 15 30.81 -12.72 -9.94
C SER A 15 30.86 -12.72 -11.49
N ARG A 16 30.20 -11.74 -12.11
CA ARG A 16 30.12 -11.61 -13.58
C ARG A 16 31.49 -11.58 -14.25
N GLY A 17 32.49 -10.94 -13.61
CA GLY A 17 33.87 -10.90 -14.09
C GLY A 17 34.56 -12.27 -14.07
N LYS A 18 34.48 -13.02 -12.95
CA LYS A 18 35.08 -14.35 -12.83
C LYS A 18 34.51 -15.34 -13.85
N LYS A 19 33.18 -15.31 -14.08
CA LYS A 19 32.51 -16.13 -15.10
C LYS A 19 32.99 -15.80 -16.52
N ARG A 20 33.24 -14.52 -16.84
CA ARG A 20 33.82 -14.11 -18.13
C ARG A 20 35.26 -14.61 -18.30
N LEU A 21 36.09 -14.49 -17.27
CA LEU A 21 37.49 -14.95 -17.30
C LEU A 21 37.58 -16.46 -17.58
N ILE A 22 36.71 -17.27 -16.94
CA ILE A 22 36.64 -18.73 -17.19
C ILE A 22 36.26 -19.03 -18.65
N MET A 23 35.29 -18.32 -19.23
CA MET A 23 34.91 -18.52 -20.64
C MET A 23 36.00 -18.10 -21.62
N VAL A 24 36.75 -17.04 -21.32
CA VAL A 24 37.91 -16.62 -22.13
C VAL A 24 39.04 -17.63 -22.03
N ALA A 25 39.37 -18.11 -20.83
CA ALA A 25 40.40 -19.13 -20.62
C ALA A 25 40.05 -20.46 -21.33
N ALA A 26 38.78 -20.87 -21.28
CA ALA A 26 38.32 -22.05 -22.01
C ALA A 26 38.48 -21.90 -23.53
N ASP A 27 38.13 -20.74 -24.10
CA ASP A 27 38.26 -20.49 -25.54
C ASP A 27 39.73 -20.36 -25.98
N LEU A 28 40.61 -19.79 -25.14
CA LEU A 28 42.06 -19.76 -25.38
C LEU A 28 42.69 -21.16 -25.48
N VAL A 29 42.09 -22.17 -24.84
CA VAL A 29 42.50 -23.58 -24.94
C VAL A 29 41.77 -24.30 -26.08
N ALA A 30 40.49 -23.98 -26.31
CA ALA A 30 39.68 -24.61 -27.36
C ALA A 30 40.14 -24.25 -28.78
N LEU A 31 40.60 -23.01 -29.02
CA LEU A 31 41.03 -22.57 -30.35
C LEU A 31 42.33 -23.25 -30.86
N PRO A 32 43.42 -23.38 -30.07
CA PRO A 32 44.57 -24.21 -30.46
C PRO A 32 44.18 -25.66 -30.74
N LEU A 33 43.35 -26.25 -29.87
CA LEU A 33 42.90 -27.65 -30.03
C LEU A 33 42.06 -27.82 -31.31
N ALA A 34 41.16 -26.88 -31.61
CA ALA A 34 40.39 -26.90 -32.84
C ALA A 34 41.27 -26.75 -34.09
N LEU A 35 42.36 -25.97 -34.02
CA LEU A 35 43.34 -25.84 -35.11
C LEU A 35 44.13 -27.13 -35.32
N TRP A 36 44.62 -27.75 -34.24
CA TRP A 36 45.29 -29.06 -34.32
C TRP A 36 44.35 -30.13 -34.89
N SER A 37 43.12 -30.21 -34.40
CA SER A 37 42.10 -31.12 -34.93
C SER A 37 41.78 -30.86 -36.41
N ALA A 38 41.79 -29.59 -36.86
CA ALA A 38 41.57 -29.26 -38.27
C ALA A 38 42.68 -29.78 -39.20
N TYR A 39 43.93 -29.74 -38.74
CA TYR A 39 45.08 -30.37 -39.41
C TYR A 39 44.97 -31.89 -39.39
N ALA A 40 44.73 -32.49 -38.22
CA ALA A 40 44.65 -33.95 -38.05
C ALA A 40 43.53 -34.56 -38.92
N LEU A 41 42.33 -33.96 -38.90
CA LEU A 41 41.20 -34.36 -39.75
C LEU A 41 41.48 -34.17 -41.25
N ARG A 42 42.34 -33.23 -41.64
CA ARG A 42 42.66 -33.00 -43.05
C ARG A 42 43.72 -33.96 -43.58
N LEU A 43 44.71 -34.29 -42.76
CA LEU A 43 45.84 -35.11 -43.17
C LEU A 43 45.64 -36.60 -42.84
N ALA A 44 44.58 -36.93 -42.07
CA ALA A 44 44.31 -38.26 -41.54
C ALA A 44 45.45 -38.81 -40.65
N GLU A 45 46.26 -37.89 -40.10
CA GLU A 45 47.42 -38.15 -39.25
C GLU A 45 47.16 -37.51 -37.88
N TRP A 46 47.45 -38.22 -36.79
CA TRP A 46 47.27 -37.68 -35.43
C TRP A 46 48.22 -36.51 -35.11
N TRP A 47 49.43 -36.55 -35.67
CA TRP A 47 50.46 -35.55 -35.46
C TRP A 47 51.20 -35.21 -36.77
N PRO A 48 50.62 -34.31 -37.60
CA PRO A 48 51.22 -33.91 -38.88
C PRO A 48 52.38 -32.92 -38.68
N GLU A 49 53.46 -33.41 -38.09
CA GLU A 49 54.64 -32.66 -37.60
C GLU A 49 55.13 -31.60 -38.61
N ARG A 50 55.39 -32.00 -39.86
CA ARG A 50 55.85 -31.11 -40.94
C ARG A 50 54.98 -29.86 -41.14
N TYR A 51 53.67 -29.96 -40.93
CA TYR A 51 52.74 -28.82 -41.06
C TYR A 51 52.59 -28.06 -39.74
N LEU A 52 52.64 -28.74 -38.60
CA LEU A 52 52.61 -28.11 -37.28
C LEU A 52 53.85 -27.26 -37.04
N GLU A 53 55.04 -27.72 -37.45
CA GLU A 53 56.29 -26.96 -37.39
C GLU A 53 56.28 -25.78 -38.37
N ALA A 54 55.91 -25.98 -39.63
CA ALA A 54 55.90 -24.91 -40.64
C ALA A 54 54.95 -23.75 -40.27
N TYR A 55 53.87 -24.04 -39.53
CA TYR A 55 52.82 -23.07 -39.19
C TYR A 55 52.59 -22.93 -37.68
N TRP A 56 53.59 -23.25 -36.83
CA TRP A 56 53.48 -23.26 -35.36
C TRP A 56 52.94 -21.94 -34.79
N TRP A 57 53.34 -20.83 -35.42
CA TRP A 57 52.96 -19.47 -35.04
C TRP A 57 51.45 -19.21 -35.14
N LEU A 58 50.69 -19.97 -35.97
CA LEU A 58 49.22 -19.89 -35.99
C LEU A 58 48.61 -20.29 -34.65
N PHE A 59 49.21 -21.25 -33.93
CA PHE A 59 48.74 -21.67 -32.61
C PHE A 59 48.93 -20.59 -31.54
N VAL A 60 49.81 -19.60 -31.78
CA VAL A 60 50.00 -18.44 -30.92
C VAL A 60 49.10 -17.26 -31.31
N ILE A 61 48.88 -17.04 -32.62
CA ILE A 61 48.10 -15.89 -33.12
C ILE A 61 46.59 -16.14 -33.16
N VAL A 62 46.14 -17.33 -33.58
CA VAL A 62 44.70 -17.63 -33.72
C VAL A 62 43.91 -17.51 -32.40
N PRO A 63 44.42 -17.96 -31.23
CA PRO A 63 43.66 -17.85 -29.97
C PRO A 63 43.36 -16.41 -29.52
N PRO A 64 44.33 -15.48 -29.39
CA PRO A 64 44.03 -14.10 -28.98
C PRO A 64 43.20 -13.35 -30.04
N VAL A 65 43.42 -13.60 -31.34
CA VAL A 65 42.59 -13.00 -32.41
C VAL A 65 41.16 -13.53 -32.36
N GLY A 66 40.96 -14.83 -32.12
CA GLY A 66 39.64 -15.43 -31.99
C GLY A 66 38.89 -14.94 -30.76
N VAL A 67 39.55 -14.85 -29.60
CA VAL A 67 38.98 -14.24 -28.39
C VAL A 67 38.62 -12.77 -28.63
N PHE A 68 39.46 -11.99 -29.32
CA PHE A 68 39.13 -10.60 -29.66
C PHE A 68 37.89 -10.51 -30.55
N ILE A 69 37.78 -11.35 -31.59
CA ILE A 69 36.61 -11.42 -32.48
C ILE A 69 35.35 -11.82 -31.71
N PHE A 70 35.40 -12.89 -30.90
CA PHE A 70 34.28 -13.32 -30.08
C PHE A 70 33.87 -12.27 -29.02
N ALA A 71 34.83 -11.51 -28.48
CA ALA A 71 34.54 -10.39 -27.58
C ALA A 71 33.82 -9.25 -28.30
N ARG A 72 34.23 -8.90 -29.52
CA ARG A 72 33.56 -7.90 -30.38
C ARG A 72 32.17 -8.35 -30.81
N LEU A 73 31.98 -9.62 -31.13
CA LEU A 73 30.68 -10.24 -31.43
C LEU A 73 29.80 -10.46 -30.19
N GLY A 74 30.26 -10.09 -29.00
CA GLY A 74 29.45 -10.10 -27.78
C GLY A 74 29.35 -11.45 -27.06
N LEU A 75 30.08 -12.49 -27.48
CA LEU A 75 30.00 -13.85 -26.91
C LEU A 75 30.22 -13.86 -25.39
N TYR A 76 31.18 -13.10 -24.88
CA TYR A 76 31.46 -12.97 -23.44
C TYR A 76 30.60 -11.89 -22.76
N ARG A 77 29.88 -11.05 -23.51
CA ARG A 77 28.94 -10.07 -22.94
C ARG A 77 27.65 -10.76 -22.49
N ALA A 78 27.21 -11.76 -23.24
CA ALA A 78 26.04 -12.58 -22.92
C ALA A 78 26.12 -13.14 -21.49
N VAL A 79 25.09 -12.86 -20.69
CA VAL A 79 24.95 -13.44 -19.36
C VAL A 79 24.61 -14.91 -19.54
N VAL A 80 25.32 -15.82 -18.86
CA VAL A 80 25.11 -17.29 -18.97
C VAL A 80 23.64 -17.71 -18.78
N ARG A 81 22.89 -17.00 -17.91
CA ARG A 81 21.43 -17.15 -17.69
C ARG A 81 20.57 -16.89 -18.94
N PHE A 82 21.04 -16.03 -19.85
CA PHE A 82 20.30 -15.52 -21.01
C PHE A 82 21.03 -15.78 -22.34
N MET A 83 21.88 -16.82 -22.43
CA MET A 83 22.48 -17.25 -23.69
C MET A 83 21.42 -17.88 -24.62
N GLY A 84 20.65 -17.02 -25.27
CA GLY A 84 19.70 -17.36 -26.34
C GLY A 84 20.38 -17.60 -27.69
N PRO A 85 19.61 -17.68 -28.80
CA PRO A 85 20.12 -17.94 -30.14
C PRO A 85 21.24 -17.00 -30.60
N GLN A 86 21.23 -15.75 -30.11
CA GLN A 86 22.25 -14.75 -30.40
C GLN A 86 23.68 -15.19 -30.06
N ALA A 87 23.87 -15.95 -28.97
CA ALA A 87 25.19 -16.45 -28.58
C ALA A 87 25.71 -17.50 -29.58
N LEU A 88 24.83 -18.38 -30.07
CA LEU A 88 25.17 -19.36 -31.10
C LEU A 88 25.54 -18.65 -32.42
N TRP A 89 24.77 -17.64 -32.83
CA TRP A 89 25.10 -16.80 -33.99
C TRP A 89 26.44 -16.06 -33.85
N ALA A 90 26.84 -15.65 -32.64
CA ALA A 90 28.14 -15.06 -32.40
C ALA A 90 29.29 -16.08 -32.61
N VAL A 91 29.11 -17.33 -32.18
CA VAL A 91 30.08 -18.42 -32.45
C VAL A 91 30.16 -18.70 -33.95
N VAL A 92 29.02 -18.82 -34.65
CA VAL A 92 28.96 -19.02 -36.11
C VAL A 92 29.69 -17.91 -36.87
N LYS A 93 29.34 -16.65 -36.60
CA LYS A 93 29.97 -15.50 -37.27
C LYS A 93 31.47 -15.42 -36.98
N GLY A 94 31.90 -15.69 -35.74
CA GLY A 94 33.31 -15.65 -35.37
C GLY A 94 34.13 -16.79 -35.97
N ALA A 95 33.60 -18.01 -35.99
CA ALA A 95 34.27 -19.17 -36.62
C ALA A 95 34.43 -18.99 -38.13
N VAL A 96 33.38 -18.50 -38.81
CA VAL A 96 33.43 -18.18 -40.25
C VAL A 96 34.42 -17.03 -40.52
N LEU A 97 34.40 -15.95 -39.71
CA LEU A 97 35.33 -14.84 -39.88
C LEU A 97 36.79 -15.26 -39.68
N LEU A 98 37.09 -16.08 -38.66
CA LEU A 98 38.43 -16.61 -38.44
C LEU A 98 38.90 -17.49 -39.61
N ALA A 99 38.04 -18.36 -40.14
CA ALA A 99 38.37 -19.18 -41.30
C ALA A 99 38.60 -18.33 -42.56
N LEU A 100 37.81 -17.29 -42.79
CA LEU A 100 38.02 -16.34 -43.89
C LEU A 100 39.35 -15.57 -43.73
N LEU A 101 39.70 -15.14 -42.51
CA LEU A 101 40.97 -14.48 -42.23
C LEU A 101 42.17 -15.42 -42.44
N MET A 102 42.09 -16.67 -41.99
CA MET A 102 43.12 -17.69 -42.25
C MET A 102 43.27 -17.99 -43.75
N TRP A 103 42.15 -18.11 -44.47
CA TRP A 103 42.15 -18.36 -45.91
C TRP A 103 42.71 -17.18 -46.71
N ALA A 104 42.33 -15.95 -46.35
CA ALA A 104 42.88 -14.73 -46.94
C ALA A 104 44.38 -14.61 -46.66
N ALA A 105 44.84 -14.87 -45.44
CA ALA A 105 46.26 -14.85 -45.10
C ALA A 105 47.05 -15.89 -45.92
N ALA A 106 46.57 -17.13 -46.01
CA ALA A 106 47.19 -18.17 -46.84
C ALA A 106 47.28 -17.79 -48.33
N TYR A 107 46.28 -17.06 -48.84
CA TYR A 107 46.26 -16.57 -50.22
C TYR A 107 47.24 -15.40 -50.44
N PHE A 108 47.15 -14.32 -49.64
CA PHE A 108 47.97 -13.12 -49.84
C PHE A 108 49.45 -13.35 -49.57
N TYR A 109 49.79 -14.12 -48.53
CA TYR A 109 51.18 -14.45 -48.18
C TYR A 109 51.73 -15.68 -48.93
N ARG A 110 50.96 -16.24 -49.88
CA ARG A 110 51.34 -17.37 -50.74
C ARG A 110 51.97 -18.54 -49.97
N TRP A 111 51.27 -19.03 -48.94
CA TRP A 111 51.76 -20.14 -48.12
C TRP A 111 51.76 -21.46 -48.90
N GLU A 112 52.90 -21.78 -49.51
CA GLU A 112 53.08 -23.00 -50.28
C GLU A 112 52.87 -24.24 -49.39
N GLY A 113 52.04 -25.17 -49.86
CA GLY A 113 51.66 -26.37 -49.12
C GLY A 113 50.57 -26.19 -48.05
N PHE A 114 50.14 -24.97 -47.68
CA PHE A 114 49.07 -24.81 -46.70
C PHE A 114 47.73 -25.43 -47.21
N PRO A 115 47.15 -26.45 -46.54
CA PRO A 115 46.00 -27.14 -47.10
C PRO A 115 44.73 -26.27 -47.01
N ARG A 116 44.19 -25.87 -48.16
CA ARG A 116 43.08 -24.89 -48.31
C ARG A 116 41.79 -25.22 -47.54
N SER A 117 41.62 -26.46 -47.11
CA SER A 117 40.48 -26.95 -46.32
C SER A 117 40.71 -26.91 -44.80
N VAL A 118 41.93 -26.67 -44.30
CA VAL A 118 42.19 -26.49 -42.85
C VAL A 118 41.33 -25.35 -42.27
N PRO A 119 41.18 -24.18 -42.90
CA PRO A 119 40.27 -23.13 -42.40
C PRO A 119 38.81 -23.58 -42.31
N ILE A 120 38.34 -24.42 -43.24
CA ILE A 120 36.96 -24.95 -43.25
C ILE A 120 36.78 -25.96 -42.11
N ASN A 121 37.70 -26.92 -41.98
CA ASN A 121 37.71 -27.88 -40.88
C ASN A 121 37.81 -27.16 -39.52
N PHE A 122 38.63 -26.11 -39.45
CA PHE A 122 38.79 -25.27 -38.26
C PHE A 122 37.50 -24.56 -37.88
N ALA A 123 36.76 -23.99 -38.85
CA ALA A 123 35.45 -23.41 -38.56
C ALA A 123 34.49 -24.46 -37.97
N LEU A 124 34.41 -25.64 -38.58
CA LEU A 124 33.53 -26.73 -38.13
C LEU A 124 33.91 -27.25 -36.74
N VAL A 125 35.19 -27.49 -36.45
CA VAL A 125 35.63 -27.92 -35.12
C VAL A 125 35.46 -26.80 -34.09
N THR A 126 35.69 -25.54 -34.46
CA THR A 126 35.44 -24.38 -33.58
C THR A 126 33.96 -24.25 -33.21
N LEU A 127 33.04 -24.50 -34.15
CA LEU A 127 31.60 -24.57 -33.87
C LEU A 127 31.30 -25.67 -32.83
N VAL A 128 31.90 -26.85 -32.95
CA VAL A 128 31.69 -27.96 -32.02
C VAL A 128 32.30 -27.66 -30.64
N TYR A 129 33.54 -27.15 -30.56
CA TYR A 129 34.24 -26.93 -29.29
C TYR A 129 33.71 -25.68 -28.57
N VAL A 130 33.68 -24.52 -29.24
CA VAL A 130 33.20 -23.27 -28.62
C VAL A 130 31.67 -23.29 -28.48
N GLY A 131 30.93 -23.77 -29.50
CA GLY A 131 29.48 -23.90 -29.40
C GLY A 131 29.05 -24.96 -28.38
N GLY A 132 29.67 -26.14 -28.41
CA GLY A 132 29.41 -27.24 -27.48
C GLY A 132 29.68 -26.87 -26.02
N THR A 133 30.81 -26.20 -25.72
CA THR A 133 31.07 -25.71 -24.35
C THR A 133 30.02 -24.71 -23.88
N ARG A 134 29.49 -23.83 -24.75
CA ARG A 134 28.40 -22.91 -24.38
C ARG A 134 27.08 -23.63 -24.11
N LEU A 135 26.74 -24.65 -24.90
CA LEU A 135 25.57 -25.49 -24.65
C LEU A 135 25.71 -26.27 -23.34
N LEU A 136 26.86 -26.90 -23.10
CA LEU A 136 27.14 -27.63 -21.86
C LEU A 136 27.08 -26.71 -20.63
N VAL A 137 27.74 -25.54 -20.67
CA VAL A 137 27.70 -24.56 -19.56
C VAL A 137 26.29 -24.02 -19.33
N ARG A 138 25.49 -23.80 -20.39
CA ARG A 138 24.07 -23.41 -20.26
C ARG A 138 23.25 -24.51 -19.59
N SER A 139 23.28 -25.72 -20.11
CA SER A 139 22.52 -26.86 -19.58
C SER A 139 22.92 -27.17 -18.14
N TYR A 140 24.23 -27.13 -17.85
CA TYR A 140 24.77 -27.29 -16.51
C TYR A 140 24.32 -26.16 -15.57
N TYR A 141 24.36 -24.90 -15.98
CA TYR A 141 23.89 -23.77 -15.16
C TYR A 141 22.37 -23.82 -14.90
N GLN A 142 21.58 -24.26 -15.88
CA GLN A 142 20.13 -24.49 -15.69
C GLN A 142 19.86 -25.66 -14.74
N TRP A 143 20.59 -26.76 -14.87
CA TRP A 143 20.54 -27.89 -13.92
C TRP A 143 20.97 -27.48 -12.51
N LEU A 144 22.02 -26.65 -12.39
CA LEU A 144 22.54 -26.13 -11.13
C LEU A 144 21.51 -25.24 -10.42
N ILE A 145 20.85 -24.35 -11.17
CA ILE A 145 19.74 -23.54 -10.62
C ILE A 145 18.60 -24.44 -10.14
N LYS A 146 18.23 -25.47 -10.92
CA LYS A 146 17.13 -26.39 -10.58
C LYS A 146 17.39 -27.22 -9.32
N HIS A 147 18.65 -27.57 -9.01
CA HIS A 147 18.98 -28.49 -7.90
C HIS A 147 19.70 -27.83 -6.71
N TYR A 148 20.22 -26.60 -6.84
CA TYR A 148 21.01 -25.92 -5.79
C TYR A 148 20.57 -24.48 -5.48
N THR A 149 19.52 -23.98 -6.13
CA THR A 149 18.75 -22.85 -5.58
C THR A 149 17.61 -23.47 -4.79
N GLU A 150 17.63 -23.32 -3.47
CA GLU A 150 16.50 -23.65 -2.59
C GLU A 150 15.39 -22.65 -2.93
N LYS A 151 14.50 -23.03 -3.85
CA LYS A 151 13.26 -22.30 -4.08
C LYS A 151 12.26 -22.74 -3.03
N GLU A 152 11.67 -21.80 -2.31
CA GLU A 152 10.58 -22.03 -1.38
C GLU A 152 9.32 -22.44 -2.15
N ALA A 153 8.63 -23.46 -1.65
CA ALA A 153 7.37 -23.96 -2.19
C ALA A 153 6.23 -23.02 -1.79
N VAL A 154 5.51 -22.47 -2.78
CA VAL A 154 4.34 -21.61 -2.51
C VAL A 154 3.08 -22.19 -3.14
N ALA A 155 1.95 -22.04 -2.45
CA ALA A 155 0.64 -22.20 -3.07
C ALA A 155 0.20 -20.86 -3.70
N ILE A 156 -0.64 -20.93 -4.72
CA ILE A 156 -1.37 -19.76 -5.25
C ILE A 156 -2.87 -20.00 -5.05
N TYR A 157 -3.55 -19.08 -4.38
CA TYR A 157 -5.00 -19.09 -4.23
C TYR A 157 -5.61 -18.21 -5.33
N GLY A 158 -6.47 -18.79 -6.15
CA GLY A 158 -6.93 -18.23 -7.42
C GLY A 158 -6.20 -18.88 -8.59
N ALA A 159 -6.79 -19.93 -9.17
CA ALA A 159 -6.30 -20.70 -10.29
C ALA A 159 -6.63 -20.06 -11.66
N GLY A 160 -7.31 -18.91 -11.65
CA GLY A 160 -7.63 -18.12 -12.85
C GLY A 160 -6.42 -17.48 -13.56
N GLY A 161 -6.72 -16.58 -14.51
CA GLY A 161 -5.71 -15.97 -15.39
C GLY A 161 -4.55 -15.27 -14.66
N ALA A 162 -4.82 -14.61 -13.52
CA ALA A 162 -3.80 -13.96 -12.70
C ALA A 162 -2.85 -14.97 -12.05
N GLY A 163 -3.37 -16.03 -11.43
CA GLY A 163 -2.55 -17.11 -10.86
C GLY A 163 -1.70 -17.82 -11.91
N ALA A 164 -2.26 -18.08 -13.09
CA ALA A 164 -1.51 -18.68 -14.20
C ALA A 164 -0.36 -17.78 -14.73
N GLN A 165 -0.51 -16.45 -14.68
CA GLN A 165 0.58 -15.51 -14.98
C GLN A 165 1.63 -15.47 -13.86
N LEU A 166 1.18 -15.46 -12.60
CA LEU A 166 2.06 -15.49 -11.43
C LEU A 166 2.96 -16.72 -11.43
N THR A 167 2.44 -17.93 -11.69
CA THR A 167 3.26 -19.14 -11.82
C THR A 167 4.37 -19.01 -12.87
N LEU A 168 4.11 -18.35 -14.01
CA LEU A 168 5.13 -18.11 -15.04
C LEU A 168 6.20 -17.13 -14.56
N ALA A 169 5.83 -16.08 -13.82
CA ALA A 169 6.76 -15.14 -13.20
C ALA A 169 7.66 -15.86 -12.17
N LEU A 170 7.07 -16.59 -11.22
CA LEU A 170 7.80 -17.32 -10.17
C LEU A 170 8.71 -18.41 -10.73
N ALA A 171 8.28 -19.13 -11.79
CA ALA A 171 9.11 -20.10 -12.48
C ALA A 171 10.43 -19.49 -12.99
N SER A 172 10.39 -18.24 -13.47
CA SER A 172 11.57 -17.47 -13.91
C SER A 172 12.41 -16.88 -12.76
N GLY A 173 11.79 -16.66 -11.60
CA GLY A 173 12.37 -16.15 -10.37
C GLY A 173 13.37 -17.12 -9.71
N ARG A 174 13.99 -16.68 -8.61
CA ARG A 174 14.99 -17.47 -7.86
C ARG A 174 14.54 -17.93 -6.48
N GLU A 175 13.52 -17.29 -5.93
CA GLU A 175 13.10 -17.47 -4.54
C GLU A 175 11.96 -18.46 -4.40
N PHE A 176 10.99 -18.46 -5.32
CA PHE A 176 9.77 -19.28 -5.21
C PHE A 176 9.57 -20.22 -6.41
N TYR A 177 8.78 -21.27 -6.19
CA TYR A 177 8.06 -22.00 -7.24
C TYR A 177 6.64 -22.33 -6.78
N THR A 178 5.68 -22.33 -7.71
CA THR A 178 4.31 -22.77 -7.40
C THR A 178 4.29 -24.29 -7.25
N ALA A 179 3.93 -24.77 -6.06
CA ALA A 179 3.77 -26.19 -5.75
C ALA A 179 2.31 -26.66 -5.87
N ALA A 180 1.35 -25.80 -5.56
CA ALA A 180 -0.08 -26.07 -5.62
C ALA A 180 -0.88 -24.84 -6.05
N PHE A 181 -2.05 -25.06 -6.65
CA PHE A 181 -3.12 -24.08 -6.80
C PHE A 181 -4.28 -24.41 -5.85
N LEU A 182 -4.97 -23.37 -5.37
CA LEU A 182 -6.22 -23.45 -4.64
C LEU A 182 -7.28 -22.63 -5.39
N ASP A 183 -8.49 -23.14 -5.52
CA ASP A 183 -9.60 -22.39 -6.10
C ASP A 183 -10.94 -22.81 -5.49
N ASP A 184 -11.88 -21.86 -5.43
CA ASP A 184 -13.24 -22.08 -4.94
C ASP A 184 -14.12 -22.81 -5.95
N ASP A 185 -13.79 -22.78 -7.25
CA ASP A 185 -14.54 -23.50 -8.29
C ASP A 185 -14.27 -25.02 -8.25
N PRO A 186 -15.27 -25.88 -7.92
CA PRO A 186 -15.09 -27.32 -7.89
C PRO A 186 -14.79 -27.93 -9.26
N ALA A 187 -15.13 -27.24 -10.37
CA ALA A 187 -14.80 -27.69 -11.72
C ALA A 187 -13.29 -27.63 -12.01
N LEU A 188 -12.53 -26.83 -11.26
CA LEU A 188 -11.08 -26.73 -11.39
C LEU A 188 -10.33 -27.77 -10.54
N TRP A 189 -10.96 -28.38 -9.54
CA TRP A 189 -10.28 -29.31 -8.62
C TRP A 189 -9.71 -30.54 -9.35
N GLN A 190 -8.54 -30.99 -8.92
CA GLN A 190 -7.73 -32.04 -9.56
C GLN A 190 -7.25 -31.73 -10.99
N SER A 191 -7.68 -30.62 -11.61
CA SER A 191 -7.14 -30.16 -12.89
C SER A 191 -5.69 -29.69 -12.74
N THR A 192 -5.02 -29.45 -13.89
CA THR A 192 -3.61 -29.03 -13.92
C THR A 192 -3.45 -27.77 -14.76
N ILE A 193 -2.96 -26.70 -14.13
CA ILE A 193 -2.72 -25.40 -14.75
C ILE A 193 -1.21 -25.16 -14.82
N LYS A 194 -0.68 -24.97 -16.04
CA LYS A 194 0.77 -24.79 -16.30
C LYS A 194 1.68 -25.89 -15.70
N GLY A 195 1.15 -27.09 -15.47
CA GLY A 195 1.86 -28.21 -14.86
C GLY A 195 1.73 -28.32 -13.34
N VAL A 196 0.95 -27.43 -12.70
CA VAL A 196 0.67 -27.44 -11.25
C VAL A 196 -0.78 -27.87 -11.02
N LYS A 197 -1.01 -28.70 -10.01
CA LYS A 197 -2.33 -29.24 -9.67
C LYS A 197 -3.17 -28.26 -8.85
N VAL A 198 -4.47 -28.19 -9.12
CA VAL A 198 -5.46 -27.45 -8.33
C VAL A 198 -6.09 -28.35 -7.26
N TYR A 199 -6.20 -27.85 -6.04
CA TYR A 199 -6.75 -28.54 -4.88
C TYR A 199 -7.94 -27.78 -4.29
N ASP A 200 -8.82 -28.52 -3.61
CA ASP A 200 -9.88 -27.97 -2.76
C ASP A 200 -9.24 -27.26 -1.55
N PRO A 201 -9.56 -25.98 -1.30
CA PRO A 201 -9.08 -25.22 -0.13
C PRO A 201 -9.36 -25.92 1.21
N SER A 202 -10.46 -26.66 1.32
CA SER A 202 -10.86 -27.38 2.55
C SER A 202 -9.86 -28.48 2.93
N ASN A 203 -9.17 -29.04 1.93
CA ASN A 203 -8.17 -30.09 2.09
C ASN A 203 -6.73 -29.53 2.11
N PHE A 204 -6.55 -28.21 2.11
CA PHE A 204 -5.23 -27.60 1.91
C PHE A 204 -4.23 -27.90 3.04
N LYS A 205 -4.67 -28.11 4.29
CA LYS A 205 -3.76 -28.44 5.41
C LYS A 205 -2.85 -29.64 5.10
N ALA A 206 -3.45 -30.76 4.69
CA ALA A 206 -2.70 -31.97 4.33
C ALA A 206 -1.81 -31.77 3.09
N VAL A 207 -2.23 -30.92 2.15
CA VAL A 207 -1.46 -30.57 0.95
C VAL A 207 -0.25 -29.70 1.30
N ALA A 208 -0.41 -28.74 2.22
CA ALA A 208 0.66 -27.87 2.69
C ALA A 208 1.73 -28.65 3.46
N GLU A 209 1.32 -29.55 4.36
CA GLU A 209 2.20 -30.48 5.07
C GLU A 209 2.93 -31.43 4.11
N GLN A 210 2.23 -32.02 3.13
CA GLN A 210 2.82 -32.93 2.14
C GLN A 210 3.86 -32.25 1.22
N LEU A 211 3.69 -30.96 0.92
CA LEU A 211 4.49 -30.21 -0.06
C LEU A 211 5.46 -29.18 0.58
N ASP A 212 5.58 -29.15 1.91
CA ASP A 212 6.33 -28.14 2.71
C ASP A 212 6.01 -26.69 2.31
N ILE A 213 4.72 -26.39 2.11
CA ILE A 213 4.25 -25.05 1.72
C ILE A 213 4.06 -24.19 2.96
N LYS A 214 4.93 -23.20 3.12
CA LYS A 214 4.90 -22.22 4.22
C LYS A 214 4.30 -20.87 3.82
N ARG A 215 3.88 -20.73 2.55
CA ARG A 215 3.41 -19.46 1.98
C ARG A 215 2.33 -19.65 0.93
N VAL A 216 1.30 -18.81 1.01
CA VAL A 216 0.21 -18.73 0.04
C VAL A 216 0.19 -17.35 -0.60
N LEU A 217 0.13 -17.31 -1.92
CA LEU A 217 0.00 -16.07 -2.68
C LEU A 217 -1.44 -15.91 -3.18
N LEU A 218 -2.12 -14.87 -2.72
CA LEU A 218 -3.49 -14.54 -3.12
C LEU A 218 -3.47 -13.86 -4.49
N ALA A 219 -3.99 -14.55 -5.52
CA ALA A 219 -4.01 -14.12 -6.92
C ALA A 219 -5.45 -13.94 -7.43
N MET A 220 -6.29 -13.26 -6.64
CA MET A 220 -7.72 -13.04 -6.90
C MET A 220 -8.06 -11.56 -7.17
N PRO A 221 -7.49 -10.91 -8.22
CA PRO A 221 -7.67 -9.49 -8.47
C PRO A 221 -9.12 -9.10 -8.81
N THR A 222 -9.90 -10.02 -9.38
CA THR A 222 -11.30 -9.81 -9.80
C THR A 222 -12.34 -10.33 -8.81
N ALA A 223 -11.93 -10.94 -7.70
CA ALA A 223 -12.86 -11.41 -6.67
C ALA A 223 -13.37 -10.26 -5.81
N THR A 224 -14.60 -10.37 -5.31
CA THR A 224 -15.15 -9.42 -4.34
C THR A 224 -14.39 -9.49 -3.02
N LYS A 225 -14.46 -8.45 -2.19
CA LYS A 225 -13.81 -8.48 -0.88
C LYS A 225 -14.39 -9.58 0.01
N ALA A 226 -15.68 -9.87 -0.12
CA ALA A 226 -16.33 -10.98 0.60
C ALA A 226 -15.72 -12.35 0.21
N GLN A 227 -15.45 -12.59 -1.08
CA GLN A 227 -14.77 -13.80 -1.55
C GLN A 227 -13.32 -13.88 -1.06
N ARG A 228 -12.58 -12.76 -1.12
CA ARG A 228 -11.20 -12.70 -0.58
C ARG A 228 -11.17 -12.97 0.92
N LYS A 229 -12.09 -12.38 1.69
CA LYS A 229 -12.25 -12.66 3.12
C LYS A 229 -12.47 -14.15 3.35
N GLN A 230 -13.38 -14.77 2.60
CA GLN A 230 -13.66 -16.20 2.76
C GLN A 230 -12.42 -17.07 2.45
N ALA A 231 -11.62 -16.71 1.44
CA ALA A 231 -10.34 -17.38 1.17
C ALA A 231 -9.35 -17.24 2.34
N LEU A 232 -9.22 -16.04 2.90
CA LEU A 232 -8.38 -15.75 4.08
C LEU A 232 -8.90 -16.46 5.35
N ASP A 233 -10.21 -16.58 5.50
CA ASP A 233 -10.88 -17.29 6.60
C ASP A 233 -10.54 -18.78 6.61
N ARG A 234 -10.34 -19.41 5.44
CA ARG A 234 -9.85 -20.80 5.35
C ARG A 234 -8.34 -20.97 5.52
N LEU A 235 -7.56 -19.89 5.40
CA LEU A 235 -6.09 -19.95 5.45
C LEU A 235 -5.49 -19.61 6.81
N ALA A 236 -6.19 -18.84 7.65
CA ALA A 236 -5.62 -18.29 8.87
C ALA A 236 -5.34 -19.33 9.98
N ASP A 237 -6.08 -20.44 10.02
CA ASP A 237 -5.85 -21.51 10.99
C ASP A 237 -4.77 -22.51 10.51
N LEU A 238 -3.98 -22.12 9.50
CA LEU A 238 -2.88 -22.89 8.94
C LEU A 238 -1.55 -22.14 9.18
N PRO A 239 -0.43 -22.84 9.42
CA PRO A 239 0.88 -22.24 9.64
C PRO A 239 1.51 -21.78 8.31
N VAL A 240 0.83 -20.87 7.60
CA VAL A 240 1.22 -20.37 6.29
C VAL A 240 1.13 -18.84 6.24
N ARG A 241 2.20 -18.20 5.78
CA ARG A 241 2.19 -16.75 5.54
C ARG A 241 1.38 -16.45 4.29
N VAL A 242 0.36 -15.60 4.39
CA VAL A 242 -0.47 -15.21 3.25
C VAL A 242 -0.02 -13.85 2.75
N GLN A 243 0.32 -13.76 1.46
CA GLN A 243 0.74 -12.52 0.81
C GLN A 243 -0.07 -12.27 -0.46
N THR A 244 -0.29 -11.02 -0.81
CA THR A 244 -0.96 -10.62 -2.06
C THR A 244 0.06 -10.12 -3.08
N VAL A 245 -0.30 -10.20 -4.36
CA VAL A 245 0.52 -9.71 -5.48
C VAL A 245 -0.14 -8.44 -6.06
N PRO A 246 0.63 -7.37 -6.36
CA PRO A 246 0.10 -6.14 -6.93
C PRO A 246 -0.72 -6.39 -8.20
N SER A 247 -1.79 -5.62 -8.41
CA SER A 247 -2.59 -5.74 -9.62
C SER A 247 -1.82 -5.25 -10.85
N MET A 248 -2.16 -5.78 -12.03
CA MET A 248 -1.50 -5.39 -13.28
C MET A 248 -1.57 -3.86 -13.56
N PRO A 249 -2.68 -3.15 -13.25
CA PRO A 249 -2.71 -1.68 -13.31
C PRO A 249 -1.68 -0.98 -12.42
N GLU A 250 -1.46 -1.44 -11.19
CA GLU A 250 -0.46 -0.85 -10.27
C GLU A 250 0.98 -1.02 -10.78
N ILE A 251 1.25 -2.16 -11.42
CA ILE A 251 2.56 -2.47 -12.03
C ILE A 251 2.77 -1.58 -13.27
N VAL A 252 1.73 -1.39 -14.09
CA VAL A 252 1.79 -0.51 -15.28
C VAL A 252 1.93 0.96 -14.90
N ALA A 253 1.30 1.39 -13.80
CA ALA A 253 1.44 2.74 -13.24
C ALA A 253 2.81 3.00 -12.57
N GLY A 254 3.70 2.00 -12.47
CA GLY A 254 5.00 2.14 -11.81
C GLY A 254 4.94 2.24 -10.27
N VAL A 255 3.75 2.08 -9.68
CA VAL A 255 3.50 2.11 -8.23
C VAL A 255 4.01 0.83 -7.55
N ALA A 256 4.16 -0.26 -8.30
CA ALA A 256 4.62 -1.55 -7.82
C ALA A 256 5.54 -2.25 -8.84
N SER A 257 6.37 -3.18 -8.36
CA SER A 257 7.03 -4.17 -9.23
C SER A 257 6.34 -5.53 -9.15
N VAL A 258 6.43 -6.33 -10.22
CA VAL A 258 5.92 -7.71 -10.28
C VAL A 258 6.53 -8.60 -9.17
N ASP A 259 7.75 -8.26 -8.74
CA ASP A 259 8.51 -9.03 -7.76
C ASP A 259 8.17 -8.66 -6.29
N GLN A 260 7.35 -7.62 -6.05
CA GLN A 260 7.04 -7.14 -4.70
C GLN A 260 5.80 -7.83 -4.12
N LEU A 261 6.00 -8.86 -3.30
CA LEU A 261 4.94 -9.42 -2.45
C LEU A 261 4.54 -8.41 -1.36
N ARG A 262 3.24 -8.32 -1.06
CA ARG A 262 2.70 -7.48 0.02
C ARG A 262 1.95 -8.33 1.03
N GLU A 263 1.89 -7.87 2.29
CA GLU A 263 0.96 -8.44 3.27
C GLU A 263 -0.48 -8.19 2.85
N VAL A 264 -1.41 -9.00 3.38
CA VAL A 264 -2.85 -8.86 3.12
C VAL A 264 -3.35 -7.49 3.61
N GLU A 265 -4.14 -6.81 2.78
CA GLU A 265 -4.75 -5.54 3.15
C GLU A 265 -5.97 -5.75 4.05
N LEU A 266 -6.15 -4.83 4.99
CA LEU A 266 -7.18 -4.93 6.03
C LEU A 266 -8.61 -4.94 5.45
N GLU A 267 -8.78 -4.25 4.34
CA GLU A 267 -9.99 -4.21 3.54
C GLU A 267 -10.47 -5.61 3.13
N ASP A 268 -9.54 -6.52 2.84
CA ASP A 268 -9.82 -7.92 2.48
C ASP A 268 -10.19 -8.75 3.73
N LEU A 269 -9.73 -8.38 4.93
CA LEU A 269 -10.12 -9.02 6.21
C LEU A 269 -11.55 -8.65 6.65
N LEU A 270 -12.00 -7.44 6.32
CA LEU A 270 -13.35 -7.00 6.65
C LEU A 270 -14.40 -7.55 5.67
N GLY A 271 -14.00 -7.90 4.45
CA GLY A 271 -14.89 -8.47 3.44
C GLY A 271 -15.94 -7.51 2.87
N ARG A 272 -15.72 -6.19 2.97
CA ARG A 272 -16.66 -5.16 2.51
C ARG A 272 -16.34 -4.67 1.11
N ASP A 273 -17.26 -4.87 0.17
CA ASP A 273 -17.19 -4.22 -1.13
C ASP A 273 -17.51 -2.71 -1.01
N PRO A 274 -16.72 -1.83 -1.66
CA PRO A 274 -16.91 -0.39 -1.57
C PRO A 274 -18.20 0.05 -2.29
N VAL A 275 -18.88 1.06 -1.75
CA VAL A 275 -20.08 1.62 -2.35
C VAL A 275 -19.73 2.40 -3.63
N PRO A 276 -20.37 2.14 -4.78
CA PRO A 276 -20.11 2.87 -6.01
C PRO A 276 -20.65 4.31 -5.96
N PRO A 277 -20.02 5.27 -6.66
CA PRO A 277 -20.47 6.66 -6.71
C PRO A 277 -21.78 6.81 -7.50
N ARG A 278 -22.73 7.57 -6.95
CA ARG A 278 -23.85 8.14 -7.73
C ARG A 278 -23.43 9.48 -8.31
N HIS A 279 -23.12 9.49 -9.60
CA HIS A 279 -22.61 10.67 -10.31
C HIS A 279 -23.47 11.93 -10.09
N GLU A 280 -24.79 11.81 -10.17
CA GLU A 280 -25.74 12.91 -9.92
C GLU A 280 -25.52 13.62 -8.56
N LEU A 281 -25.18 12.86 -7.52
CA LEU A 281 -24.89 13.41 -6.19
C LEU A 281 -23.49 14.02 -6.12
N VAL A 282 -22.49 13.44 -6.79
CA VAL A 282 -21.13 14.00 -6.82
C VAL A 282 -21.11 15.33 -7.59
N ASP A 283 -21.73 15.34 -8.78
CA ASP A 283 -21.80 16.53 -9.65
C ASP A 283 -22.49 17.71 -8.95
N ALA A 284 -23.54 17.46 -8.15
CA ALA A 284 -24.33 18.49 -7.48
C ALA A 284 -23.57 19.37 -6.45
N SER A 285 -22.40 18.95 -5.99
CA SER A 285 -21.55 19.74 -5.07
C SER A 285 -20.11 19.96 -5.53
N ILE A 286 -19.65 19.26 -6.58
CA ILE A 286 -18.26 19.34 -7.06
C ILE A 286 -18.15 19.87 -8.49
N ARG A 287 -18.94 19.34 -9.43
CA ARG A 287 -18.77 19.60 -10.86
C ARG A 287 -18.92 21.09 -11.18
N ASP A 288 -17.91 21.64 -11.85
CA ASP A 288 -17.84 23.05 -12.24
C ASP A 288 -17.95 24.05 -11.07
N LYS A 289 -17.76 23.60 -9.81
CA LYS A 289 -17.74 24.43 -8.59
C LYS A 289 -16.32 24.75 -8.13
N VAL A 290 -16.15 25.85 -7.39
CA VAL A 290 -14.94 26.05 -6.57
C VAL A 290 -15.15 25.33 -5.25
N VAL A 291 -14.36 24.28 -5.02
CA VAL A 291 -14.43 23.41 -3.83
C VAL A 291 -13.28 23.76 -2.89
N MET A 292 -13.57 23.94 -1.61
CA MET A 292 -12.58 24.16 -0.56
C MET A 292 -12.62 23.02 0.45
N VAL A 293 -11.47 22.42 0.76
CA VAL A 293 -11.34 21.43 1.82
C VAL A 293 -10.44 21.99 2.91
N THR A 294 -10.95 22.11 4.14
CA THR A 294 -10.10 22.45 5.29
C THR A 294 -9.57 21.17 5.93
N GLY A 295 -8.32 21.15 6.40
CA GLY A 295 -7.67 19.93 6.88
C GLY A 295 -7.27 19.02 5.73
N ALA A 296 -6.94 19.62 4.57
CA ALA A 296 -6.67 18.93 3.31
C ALA A 296 -5.48 17.94 3.38
N GLY A 297 -4.53 18.12 4.30
CA GLY A 297 -3.43 17.19 4.55
C GLY A 297 -3.76 16.05 5.52
N GLY A 298 -4.91 16.10 6.20
CA GLY A 298 -5.37 15.04 7.10
C GLY A 298 -6.00 13.85 6.37
N SER A 299 -6.00 12.65 6.99
CA SER A 299 -6.34 11.38 6.29
C SER A 299 -7.70 11.35 5.59
N ILE A 300 -8.69 12.11 6.06
CA ILE A 300 -10.00 12.24 5.40
C ILE A 300 -9.99 13.41 4.41
N GLY A 301 -9.42 14.56 4.79
CA GLY A 301 -9.35 15.74 3.93
C GLY A 301 -8.59 15.47 2.63
N SER A 302 -7.49 14.72 2.67
CA SER A 302 -6.70 14.37 1.49
C SER A 302 -7.50 13.51 0.50
N GLU A 303 -8.21 12.49 0.99
CA GLU A 303 -9.08 11.70 0.13
C GLU A 303 -10.29 12.50 -0.37
N MET A 304 -10.87 13.38 0.44
CA MET A 304 -11.91 14.29 -0.04
C MET A 304 -11.40 15.20 -1.17
N CYS A 305 -10.13 15.62 -1.12
CA CYS A 305 -9.50 16.35 -2.23
C CYS A 305 -9.35 15.45 -3.47
N ARG A 306 -8.92 14.18 -3.34
CA ARG A 306 -8.85 13.22 -4.46
C ARG A 306 -10.22 12.93 -5.07
N GLN A 307 -11.26 12.75 -4.25
CA GLN A 307 -12.63 12.52 -4.72
C GLN A 307 -13.23 13.77 -5.37
N ALA A 308 -12.98 14.96 -4.81
CA ALA A 308 -13.35 16.24 -5.44
C ALA A 308 -12.65 16.42 -6.79
N MET A 309 -11.34 16.17 -6.87
CA MET A 309 -10.56 16.22 -8.12
C MET A 309 -11.15 15.30 -9.20
N ARG A 310 -11.58 14.08 -8.84
CA ARG A 310 -12.24 13.14 -9.77
C ARG A 310 -13.65 13.58 -10.21
N GLY A 311 -14.31 14.47 -9.47
CA GLY A 311 -15.62 15.03 -9.83
C GLY A 311 -15.57 16.24 -10.78
N GLY A 312 -14.39 16.67 -11.22
CA GLY A 312 -14.21 17.78 -12.17
C GLY A 312 -14.63 19.16 -11.61
N PRO A 313 -13.94 19.68 -10.57
CA PRO A 313 -14.21 20.99 -10.02
C PRO A 313 -13.64 22.09 -10.91
N ARG A 314 -14.20 23.31 -10.81
CA ARG A 314 -13.64 24.50 -11.48
C ARG A 314 -12.32 24.95 -10.86
N ALA A 315 -12.16 24.75 -9.55
CA ALA A 315 -10.89 24.85 -8.83
C ALA A 315 -10.98 24.11 -7.49
N LEU A 316 -9.85 23.61 -6.99
CA LEU A 316 -9.75 22.90 -5.72
C LEU A 316 -8.82 23.64 -4.75
N ILE A 317 -9.37 24.14 -3.65
CA ILE A 317 -8.67 24.93 -2.64
C ILE A 317 -8.32 24.04 -1.43
N LEU A 318 -7.03 23.83 -1.19
CA LEU A 318 -6.48 23.00 -0.12
C LEU A 318 -6.12 23.88 1.08
N PHE A 319 -6.96 23.93 2.11
CA PHE A 319 -6.71 24.79 3.28
C PHE A 319 -6.23 23.94 4.46
N GLU A 320 -5.01 24.17 4.93
CA GLU A 320 -4.35 23.29 5.89
C GLU A 320 -3.42 24.08 6.82
N VAL A 321 -3.29 23.65 8.08
CA VAL A 321 -2.41 24.27 9.08
C VAL A 321 -1.03 23.59 9.12
N SER A 322 -0.96 22.31 8.76
CA SER A 322 0.29 21.57 8.61
C SER A 322 0.96 21.86 7.26
N GLU A 323 2.09 22.56 7.26
CA GLU A 323 2.92 22.77 6.05
C GLU A 323 3.27 21.45 5.35
N PHE A 324 3.74 20.46 6.10
CA PHE A 324 4.06 19.13 5.55
C PHE A 324 2.82 18.44 4.97
N GLY A 325 1.69 18.50 5.69
CA GLY A 325 0.42 17.92 5.21
C GLY A 325 -0.05 18.55 3.91
N LEU A 326 0.06 19.89 3.80
CA LEU A 326 -0.29 20.66 2.62
C LEU A 326 0.62 20.33 1.42
N TYR A 327 1.93 20.34 1.63
CA TYR A 327 2.92 20.02 0.60
C TYR A 327 2.73 18.59 0.07
N ALA A 328 2.51 17.62 0.96
CA ALA A 328 2.34 16.22 0.57
C ALA A 328 1.10 16.01 -0.32
N ILE A 329 -0.05 16.63 0.04
CA ILE A 329 -1.28 16.48 -0.75
C ILE A 329 -1.24 17.30 -2.06
N GLU A 330 -0.58 18.46 -2.08
CA GLU A 330 -0.36 19.24 -3.30
C GLU A 330 0.43 18.43 -4.34
N GLN A 331 1.59 17.90 -3.95
CA GLN A 331 2.45 17.09 -4.83
C GLN A 331 1.72 15.86 -5.38
N GLU A 332 0.92 15.20 -4.55
CA GLU A 332 0.12 14.04 -4.97
C GLU A 332 -0.96 14.43 -5.99
N LEU A 333 -1.76 15.48 -5.70
CA LEU A 333 -2.86 15.87 -6.58
C LEU A 333 -2.36 16.46 -7.90
N GLU A 334 -1.24 17.17 -7.93
CA GLU A 334 -0.63 17.65 -9.17
C GLU A 334 -0.13 16.50 -10.07
N ALA A 335 0.45 15.44 -9.48
CA ALA A 335 0.81 14.23 -10.22
C ALA A 335 -0.43 13.55 -10.82
N LEU A 336 -1.48 13.33 -10.02
CA LEU A 336 -2.74 12.72 -10.47
C LEU A 336 -3.47 13.58 -11.51
N ARG A 337 -3.45 14.91 -11.37
CA ARG A 337 -4.04 15.84 -12.35
C ARG A 337 -3.34 15.75 -13.71
N LEU A 338 -2.01 15.62 -13.71
CA LEU A 338 -1.22 15.42 -14.92
C LEU A 338 -1.53 14.07 -15.59
N GLU A 339 -1.67 12.99 -14.82
CA GLU A 339 -2.06 11.67 -15.31
C GLU A 339 -3.48 11.64 -15.91
N MET A 340 -4.42 12.37 -15.30
CA MET A 340 -5.80 12.49 -15.80
C MET A 340 -5.94 13.40 -17.02
N GLY A 341 -4.93 14.24 -17.33
CA GLY A 341 -5.01 15.24 -18.40
C GLY A 341 -5.91 16.43 -18.07
N GLU A 342 -6.20 16.66 -16.79
CA GLU A 342 -7.13 17.70 -16.31
C GLU A 342 -6.43 19.05 -16.11
N SER A 343 -7.18 20.15 -16.28
CA SER A 343 -6.61 21.51 -16.37
C SER A 343 -7.16 22.54 -15.37
N PHE A 344 -7.91 22.12 -14.35
CA PHE A 344 -8.38 23.03 -13.30
C PHE A 344 -7.28 23.37 -12.28
N PRO A 345 -7.32 24.56 -11.64
CA PRO A 345 -6.32 24.94 -10.63
C PRO A 345 -6.48 24.15 -9.33
N ILE A 346 -5.35 23.66 -8.81
CA ILE A 346 -5.18 23.24 -7.42
C ILE A 346 -4.49 24.39 -6.69
N VAL A 347 -5.01 24.80 -5.52
CA VAL A 347 -4.51 25.96 -4.79
C VAL A 347 -4.16 25.59 -3.35
N PRO A 348 -2.87 25.46 -2.99
CA PRO A 348 -2.44 25.23 -1.62
C PRO A 348 -2.53 26.54 -0.80
N LEU A 349 -3.23 26.50 0.34
CA LEU A 349 -3.36 27.62 1.27
C LEU A 349 -3.02 27.20 2.70
N LEU A 350 -1.82 27.58 3.16
CA LEU A 350 -1.46 27.47 4.57
C LEU A 350 -2.33 28.41 5.40
N GLY A 351 -3.01 27.90 6.43
CA GLY A 351 -3.91 28.68 7.27
C GLY A 351 -4.56 27.88 8.41
N ASN A 352 -4.86 28.57 9.50
CA ASN A 352 -5.59 28.00 10.63
C ASN A 352 -7.09 28.36 10.54
N VAL A 353 -7.98 27.38 10.74
CA VAL A 353 -9.44 27.58 10.69
C VAL A 353 -9.96 28.52 11.79
N CYS A 354 -9.20 28.72 12.87
CA CYS A 354 -9.49 29.71 13.91
C CYS A 354 -9.20 31.16 13.48
N ASP A 355 -8.42 31.39 12.41
CA ASP A 355 -8.19 32.73 11.85
C ASP A 355 -9.30 33.09 10.87
N ARG A 356 -10.28 33.85 11.38
CA ARG A 356 -11.39 34.40 10.60
C ARG A 356 -10.93 35.19 9.39
N ASN A 357 -9.90 36.04 9.52
CA ASN A 357 -9.48 36.90 8.42
C ASN A 357 -8.89 36.05 7.28
N ARG A 358 -8.10 35.02 7.62
CA ARG A 358 -7.53 34.07 6.67
C ARG A 358 -8.61 33.22 5.98
N VAL A 359 -9.56 32.68 6.73
CA VAL A 359 -10.69 31.89 6.20
C VAL A 359 -11.58 32.74 5.27
N GLU A 360 -11.98 33.93 5.72
CA GLU A 360 -12.83 34.83 4.93
C GLU A 360 -12.13 35.38 3.69
N ALA A 361 -10.82 35.62 3.75
CA ALA A 361 -10.02 35.98 2.58
C ALA A 361 -9.98 34.86 1.55
N ALA A 362 -9.76 33.61 1.96
CA ALA A 362 -9.77 32.45 1.07
C ALA A 362 -11.14 32.26 0.40
N ILE A 363 -12.23 32.22 1.18
CA ILE A 363 -13.59 32.06 0.65
C ILE A 363 -13.94 33.16 -0.35
N ARG A 364 -13.66 34.43 -0.01
CA ARG A 364 -13.99 35.59 -0.85
C ARG A 364 -13.14 35.68 -2.12
N HIS A 365 -11.83 35.42 -2.03
CA HIS A 365 -10.91 35.59 -3.16
C HIS A 365 -11.15 34.56 -4.26
N TYR A 366 -11.37 33.30 -3.88
CA TYR A 366 -11.59 32.21 -4.84
C TYR A 366 -13.07 31.99 -5.20
N GLY A 367 -14.01 32.65 -4.51
CA GLY A 367 -15.45 32.48 -4.76
C GLY A 367 -15.92 31.05 -4.44
N VAL A 368 -15.55 30.55 -3.25
CA VAL A 368 -15.83 29.17 -2.83
C VAL A 368 -17.34 28.90 -2.79
N GLN A 369 -17.77 27.82 -3.44
CA GLN A 369 -19.18 27.42 -3.55
C GLN A 369 -19.51 26.22 -2.67
N THR A 370 -18.58 25.28 -2.53
CA THR A 370 -18.74 24.13 -1.63
C THR A 370 -17.54 24.02 -0.71
N LEU A 371 -17.81 23.87 0.59
CA LEU A 371 -16.80 23.77 1.63
C LEU A 371 -16.97 22.46 2.41
N TYR A 372 -15.92 21.64 2.43
CA TYR A 372 -15.82 20.43 3.25
C TYR A 372 -14.90 20.69 4.45
N HIS A 373 -15.44 20.69 5.66
CA HIS A 373 -14.73 21.04 6.88
C HIS A 373 -14.23 19.78 7.63
N ALA A 374 -13.01 19.33 7.28
CA ALA A 374 -12.34 18.16 7.85
C ALA A 374 -11.23 18.49 8.88
N ALA A 375 -10.93 19.77 9.13
CA ALA A 375 -9.94 20.19 10.12
C ALA A 375 -10.45 20.00 11.55
N ALA A 376 -9.89 19.04 12.29
CA ALA A 376 -10.21 18.76 13.69
C ALA A 376 -9.09 17.99 14.40
N TYR A 377 -8.98 18.13 15.72
CA TYR A 377 -8.21 17.23 16.56
C TYR A 377 -9.07 16.02 16.95
N LYS A 378 -8.60 14.81 16.57
CA LYS A 378 -9.36 13.54 16.69
C LYS A 378 -8.87 12.56 17.77
N HIS A 379 -7.65 12.73 18.28
CA HIS A 379 -7.02 11.75 19.16
C HIS A 379 -7.54 11.91 20.60
N VAL A 380 -8.46 11.04 21.02
CA VAL A 380 -9.11 11.11 22.34
C VAL A 380 -8.11 11.36 23.48
N PRO A 381 -7.04 10.58 23.71
CA PRO A 381 -6.12 10.84 24.82
C PRO A 381 -5.40 12.19 24.74
N ILE A 382 -5.05 12.65 23.53
CA ILE A 382 -4.38 13.95 23.33
C ILE A 382 -5.34 15.09 23.66
N VAL A 383 -6.61 14.98 23.27
CA VAL A 383 -7.64 16.01 23.54
C VAL A 383 -8.09 15.98 25.00
N GLU A 384 -8.15 14.81 25.66
CA GLU A 384 -8.33 14.72 27.12
C GLU A 384 -7.18 15.38 27.89
N ASN A 385 -5.95 15.27 27.38
CA ASN A 385 -4.78 15.93 27.94
C ASN A 385 -4.68 17.44 27.59
N ASN A 386 -5.52 17.95 26.66
CA ASN A 386 -5.46 19.32 26.13
C ASN A 386 -6.89 19.82 25.78
N VAL A 387 -7.77 19.86 26.78
CA VAL A 387 -9.21 20.13 26.66
C VAL A 387 -9.47 21.45 25.95
N LEU A 388 -8.74 22.50 26.34
CA LEU A 388 -8.92 23.86 25.80
C LEU A 388 -8.53 23.96 24.33
N GLU A 389 -7.47 23.27 23.89
CA GLU A 389 -7.11 23.22 22.46
C GLU A 389 -8.11 22.38 21.65
N GLY A 390 -8.71 21.35 22.26
CA GLY A 390 -9.87 20.65 21.72
C GLY A 390 -11.06 21.59 21.48
N VAL A 391 -11.44 22.38 22.49
CA VAL A 391 -12.53 23.37 22.39
C VAL A 391 -12.20 24.42 21.33
N ARG A 392 -11.03 25.03 21.40
CA ARG A 392 -10.57 26.08 20.48
C ARG A 392 -10.61 25.64 19.03
N ASN A 393 -9.97 24.52 18.72
CA ASN A 393 -9.87 24.05 17.34
C ASN A 393 -11.19 23.45 16.84
N ASN A 394 -11.81 22.54 17.60
CA ASN A 394 -12.99 21.81 17.12
C ASN A 394 -14.28 22.62 17.22
N VAL A 395 -14.46 23.47 18.24
CA VAL A 395 -15.68 24.28 18.40
C VAL A 395 -15.51 25.64 17.75
N HIS A 396 -14.51 26.42 18.18
CA HIS A 396 -14.36 27.80 17.69
C HIS A 396 -13.81 27.87 16.26
N GLY A 397 -12.94 26.95 15.86
CA GLY A 397 -12.55 26.77 14.45
C GLY A 397 -13.75 26.46 13.55
N THR A 398 -14.60 25.50 13.91
CA THR A 398 -15.85 25.25 13.17
C THR A 398 -16.77 26.46 13.15
N ARG A 399 -16.94 27.17 14.27
CA ARG A 399 -17.73 28.41 14.33
C ARG A 399 -17.22 29.47 13.37
N VAL A 400 -15.90 29.68 13.29
CA VAL A 400 -15.30 30.63 12.35
C VAL A 400 -15.59 30.21 10.91
N VAL A 401 -15.36 28.95 10.55
CA VAL A 401 -15.60 28.43 9.18
C VAL A 401 -17.09 28.56 8.81
N ALA A 402 -18.00 28.09 9.66
CA ALA A 402 -19.43 28.05 9.39
C ALA A 402 -20.05 29.46 9.34
N GLU A 403 -19.71 30.36 10.27
CA GLU A 403 -20.17 31.76 10.21
C GLU A 403 -19.61 32.49 8.97
N SER A 404 -18.37 32.19 8.57
CA SER A 404 -17.76 32.78 7.36
C SER A 404 -18.43 32.28 6.09
N ALA A 405 -18.76 30.98 6.01
CA ALA A 405 -19.48 30.37 4.91
C ALA A 405 -20.88 30.99 4.73
N ALA A 406 -21.66 31.08 5.82
CA ALA A 406 -22.98 31.72 5.82
C ALA A 406 -22.93 33.19 5.39
N ARG A 407 -21.98 33.95 5.93
CA ARG A 407 -21.87 35.40 5.68
C ARG A 407 -21.34 35.72 4.27
N LEU A 408 -20.60 34.81 3.63
CA LEU A 408 -20.06 34.97 2.28
C LEU A 408 -20.87 34.23 1.20
N GLY A 409 -21.99 33.59 1.56
CA GLY A 409 -22.92 32.98 0.60
C GLY A 409 -22.41 31.69 -0.05
N VAL A 410 -21.57 30.91 0.65
CA VAL A 410 -21.17 29.56 0.21
C VAL A 410 -22.43 28.70 0.05
N GLU A 411 -22.57 27.95 -1.03
CA GLU A 411 -23.79 27.18 -1.34
C GLU A 411 -23.97 26.01 -0.37
N ARG A 412 -22.91 25.22 -0.14
CA ARG A 412 -22.92 24.04 0.74
C ARG A 412 -21.72 24.03 1.69
N CYS A 413 -21.97 23.78 2.98
CA CYS A 413 -20.95 23.68 4.02
C CYS A 413 -21.13 22.36 4.80
N VAL A 414 -20.25 21.40 4.56
CA VAL A 414 -20.34 20.03 5.09
C VAL A 414 -19.33 19.85 6.22
N LEU A 415 -19.79 19.62 7.45
CA LEU A 415 -18.95 19.31 8.60
C LEU A 415 -18.71 17.79 8.68
N ILE A 416 -17.43 17.39 8.71
CA ILE A 416 -17.05 16.01 8.99
C ILE A 416 -17.16 15.80 10.50
N SER A 417 -17.98 14.83 10.91
CA SER A 417 -18.22 14.46 12.31
C SER A 417 -17.88 12.97 12.54
N THR A 418 -18.26 12.43 13.71
CA THR A 418 -17.81 11.12 14.20
C THR A 418 -18.90 10.47 15.05
N ASP A 419 -18.95 9.14 15.04
CA ASP A 419 -19.66 8.30 16.03
C ASP A 419 -19.47 8.75 17.49
N LYS A 420 -18.27 9.22 17.85
CA LYS A 420 -17.94 9.69 19.21
C LYS A 420 -18.70 10.97 19.62
N ALA A 421 -19.35 11.67 18.70
CA ALA A 421 -20.26 12.78 19.00
C ALA A 421 -21.64 12.31 19.52
N VAL A 422 -21.98 11.02 19.35
CA VAL A 422 -23.21 10.41 19.89
C VAL A 422 -23.00 10.06 21.37
N ARG A 423 -23.79 10.68 22.26
CA ARG A 423 -23.73 10.51 23.74
C ARG A 423 -22.27 10.44 24.22
N PRO A 424 -21.49 11.51 24.06
CA PRO A 424 -20.04 11.45 24.21
C PRO A 424 -19.64 11.05 25.64
N THR A 425 -18.51 10.37 25.77
CA THR A 425 -17.86 10.09 27.07
C THR A 425 -16.51 10.78 27.22
N ASN A 426 -16.08 11.48 26.17
CA ASN A 426 -14.81 12.18 26.07
C ASN A 426 -15.02 13.59 25.48
N VAL A 427 -14.11 14.51 25.83
CA VAL A 427 -14.06 15.90 25.40
C VAL A 427 -13.93 16.02 23.88
N MET A 428 -13.22 15.10 23.22
CA MET A 428 -13.11 15.08 21.76
C MET A 428 -14.50 14.91 21.11
N GLY A 429 -15.27 13.92 21.54
CA GLY A 429 -16.65 13.71 21.12
C GLY A 429 -17.57 14.89 21.47
N ALA A 430 -17.47 15.42 22.69
CA ALA A 430 -18.29 16.55 23.14
C ALA A 430 -18.02 17.83 22.33
N THR A 431 -16.75 18.15 22.03
CA THR A 431 -16.39 19.29 21.19
C THR A 431 -16.87 19.11 19.74
N LYS A 432 -16.82 17.89 19.20
CA LYS A 432 -17.42 17.59 17.88
C LYS A 432 -18.95 17.72 17.89
N ARG A 433 -19.65 17.29 18.95
CA ARG A 433 -21.11 17.49 19.07
C ARG A 433 -21.49 18.96 19.21
N MET A 434 -20.72 19.75 19.97
CA MET A 434 -20.89 21.20 20.04
C MET A 434 -20.66 21.88 18.67
N ALA A 435 -19.72 21.39 17.87
CA ALA A 435 -19.49 21.87 16.50
C ALA A 435 -20.68 21.58 15.56
N GLU A 436 -21.38 20.45 15.74
CA GLU A 436 -22.64 20.17 15.02
C GLU A 436 -23.74 21.16 15.42
N LEU A 437 -23.92 21.44 16.71
CA LEU A 437 -24.92 22.40 17.21
C LEU A 437 -24.73 23.80 16.63
N VAL A 438 -23.47 24.23 16.45
CA VAL A 438 -23.13 25.50 15.76
C VAL A 438 -23.62 25.51 14.31
N CYS A 439 -23.45 24.41 13.57
CA CYS A 439 -23.94 24.29 12.20
C CYS A 439 -25.49 24.19 12.15
N GLN A 440 -26.13 23.52 13.10
CA GLN A 440 -27.59 23.42 13.19
C GLN A 440 -28.26 24.77 13.52
N ASP A 441 -27.66 25.56 14.41
CA ASP A 441 -28.09 26.94 14.69
C ASP A 441 -27.96 27.84 13.45
N LEU A 442 -26.83 27.77 12.75
CA LEU A 442 -26.62 28.55 11.52
C LEU A 442 -27.60 28.13 10.41
N ALA A 443 -27.84 26.83 10.22
CA ALA A 443 -28.86 26.34 9.29
C ALA A 443 -30.24 26.93 9.61
N SER A 444 -30.65 26.88 10.88
CA SER A 444 -31.95 27.36 11.35
C SER A 444 -32.11 28.88 11.18
N ARG A 445 -31.07 29.66 11.51
CA ARG A 445 -31.11 31.13 11.40
C ARG A 445 -31.01 31.66 9.97
N TYR A 446 -30.29 30.98 9.08
CA TYR A 446 -30.17 31.38 7.68
C TYR A 446 -31.24 30.76 6.77
N ALA A 447 -31.97 29.73 7.21
CA ALA A 447 -33.16 29.23 6.52
C ALA A 447 -34.27 30.29 6.36
N LEU A 448 -34.31 31.29 7.23
CA LEU A 448 -35.33 32.34 7.30
C LEU A 448 -34.94 33.66 6.61
N LYS A 449 -33.79 33.73 5.95
CA LYS A 449 -33.32 34.94 5.26
C LYS A 449 -33.50 34.81 3.75
N GLU A 450 -34.16 35.79 3.13
CA GLU A 450 -34.22 35.87 1.67
C GLU A 450 -32.83 36.17 1.07
N GLY A 451 -32.61 35.68 -0.15
CA GLY A 451 -31.43 35.97 -0.96
C GLY A 451 -30.25 35.00 -0.83
N HIS A 452 -29.92 34.50 0.38
CA HIS A 452 -28.78 33.58 0.57
C HIS A 452 -29.01 32.57 1.71
N ARG A 453 -29.04 31.27 1.37
CA ARG A 453 -29.11 30.16 2.32
C ARG A 453 -27.98 29.16 2.06
N THR A 454 -26.92 29.24 2.84
CA THR A 454 -25.90 28.17 2.91
C THR A 454 -26.55 26.90 3.46
N ILE A 455 -26.44 25.80 2.74
CA ILE A 455 -26.90 24.49 3.19
C ILE A 455 -25.81 23.88 4.07
N PHE A 456 -26.06 23.85 5.38
CA PHE A 456 -25.20 23.15 6.33
C PHE A 456 -25.62 21.70 6.47
N SER A 457 -24.65 20.78 6.57
CA SER A 457 -24.90 19.38 6.90
C SER A 457 -23.73 18.80 7.68
N MET A 458 -24.02 17.84 8.55
CA MET A 458 -23.03 17.12 9.35
C MET A 458 -23.04 15.66 8.92
N VAL A 459 -21.88 15.02 8.79
CA VAL A 459 -21.82 13.58 8.45
C VAL A 459 -21.03 12.83 9.51
N ARG A 460 -21.70 11.93 10.24
CA ARG A 460 -21.11 11.04 11.25
C ARG A 460 -20.78 9.69 10.64
N PHE A 461 -19.58 9.20 10.93
CA PHE A 461 -19.15 7.84 10.62
C PHE A 461 -18.19 7.33 11.71
N GLY A 462 -17.95 6.01 11.69
CA GLY A 462 -17.10 5.33 12.67
C GLY A 462 -15.61 5.40 12.36
N ASN A 463 -14.85 4.37 12.77
CA ASN A 463 -13.43 4.32 12.49
C ASN A 463 -13.16 4.06 11.00
N VAL A 464 -12.05 4.61 10.51
CA VAL A 464 -11.64 4.51 9.11
C VAL A 464 -10.26 3.89 8.99
N LEU A 465 -10.14 2.87 8.13
CA LEU A 465 -8.96 2.03 7.96
C LEU A 465 -7.73 2.82 7.52
N GLY A 466 -6.54 2.39 7.93
CA GLY A 466 -5.27 3.01 7.55
C GLY A 466 -5.06 4.46 8.01
N SER A 467 -6.04 5.10 8.66
CA SER A 467 -5.94 6.50 9.05
C SER A 467 -4.81 6.74 10.07
N SER A 468 -4.22 7.94 10.03
CA SER A 468 -3.03 8.28 10.82
C SER A 468 -3.25 8.03 12.31
N GLY A 469 -2.34 7.28 12.94
CA GLY A 469 -2.40 6.92 14.37
C GLY A 469 -3.54 5.98 14.76
N SER A 470 -4.07 5.18 13.82
CA SER A 470 -5.04 4.11 14.10
C SER A 470 -4.40 2.81 14.59
N VAL A 471 -5.23 1.86 15.03
CA VAL A 471 -4.81 0.59 15.65
C VAL A 471 -4.07 -0.36 14.71
N VAL A 472 -4.37 -0.35 13.41
CA VAL A 472 -3.77 -1.32 12.47
C VAL A 472 -2.31 -1.00 12.13
N PRO A 473 -1.90 0.25 11.88
CA PRO A 473 -0.49 0.63 11.83
C PRO A 473 0.27 0.42 13.16
N LEU A 474 -0.42 0.29 14.30
CA LEU A 474 0.20 -0.14 15.55
C LEU A 474 0.44 -1.66 15.53
N PHE A 475 -0.58 -2.46 15.22
CA PHE A 475 -0.49 -3.93 15.15
C PHE A 475 0.53 -4.41 14.12
N ARG A 476 0.56 -3.84 12.90
CA ARG A 476 1.59 -4.17 11.89
C ARG A 476 3.01 -3.99 12.45
N ARG A 477 3.29 -2.85 13.10
CA ARG A 477 4.60 -2.57 13.72
C ARG A 477 4.91 -3.47 14.92
N GLN A 478 3.92 -3.81 15.74
CA GLN A 478 4.10 -4.73 16.86
C GLN A 478 4.43 -6.15 16.38
N ILE A 479 3.74 -6.64 15.33
CA ILE A 479 4.04 -7.94 14.71
C ILE A 479 5.44 -7.94 14.09
N GLU A 480 5.81 -6.90 13.34
CA GLU A 480 7.15 -6.72 12.77
C GLU A 480 8.27 -6.67 13.83
N GLN A 481 7.94 -6.32 15.07
CA GLN A 481 8.86 -6.26 16.22
C GLN A 481 8.89 -7.57 17.05
N GLY A 482 8.06 -8.56 16.73
CA GLY A 482 7.95 -9.81 17.49
C GLY A 482 6.95 -9.79 18.66
N GLY A 483 6.09 -8.76 18.73
CA GLY A 483 5.08 -8.61 19.77
C GLY A 483 5.60 -8.12 21.12
N PRO A 484 4.75 -8.15 22.17
CA PRO A 484 3.33 -8.50 22.14
C PRO A 484 2.48 -7.45 21.39
N ILE A 485 1.27 -7.84 20.97
CA ILE A 485 0.26 -6.87 20.50
C ILE A 485 -0.49 -6.32 21.72
N THR A 486 -0.70 -5.00 21.77
CA THR A 486 -1.46 -4.37 22.86
C THR A 486 -2.90 -4.05 22.44
N VAL A 487 -3.87 -4.77 23.03
CA VAL A 487 -5.31 -4.52 22.87
C VAL A 487 -5.83 -3.86 24.15
N THR A 488 -6.69 -2.84 24.05
CA THR A 488 -7.14 -2.12 25.26
C THR A 488 -8.11 -2.93 26.13
N HIS A 489 -9.00 -3.74 25.54
CA HIS A 489 -9.90 -4.62 26.30
C HIS A 489 -10.38 -5.80 25.42
N PRO A 490 -10.58 -7.02 25.96
CA PRO A 490 -11.01 -8.18 25.16
C PRO A 490 -12.31 -7.94 24.38
N GLU A 491 -13.33 -7.39 25.05
CA GLU A 491 -14.64 -7.14 24.43
C GLU A 491 -14.74 -5.86 23.59
N ILE A 492 -13.63 -5.17 23.28
CA ILE A 492 -13.69 -3.89 22.57
C ILE A 492 -14.00 -4.10 21.08
N THR A 493 -15.08 -3.47 20.59
CA THR A 493 -15.49 -3.51 19.18
C THR A 493 -15.43 -2.14 18.52
N ARG A 494 -15.18 -2.10 17.21
CA ARG A 494 -15.26 -0.87 16.41
C ARG A 494 -15.91 -1.14 15.05
N TYR A 495 -16.63 -0.14 14.57
CA TYR A 495 -17.15 -0.08 13.21
C TYR A 495 -16.07 0.43 12.25
N PHE A 496 -16.01 -0.14 11.05
CA PHE A 496 -14.92 0.10 10.11
C PHE A 496 -15.40 0.28 8.66
N MET A 497 -14.83 1.28 7.99
CA MET A 497 -15.04 1.65 6.59
C MET A 497 -13.72 2.11 5.95
N THR A 498 -13.59 2.02 4.62
CA THR A 498 -12.37 2.48 3.93
C THR A 498 -12.32 4.02 3.80
N ILE A 499 -11.12 4.60 3.70
CA ILE A 499 -10.97 6.07 3.51
C ILE A 499 -11.68 6.58 2.24
N PRO A 500 -11.52 5.96 1.05
CA PRO A 500 -12.24 6.37 -0.17
C PRO A 500 -13.76 6.29 -0.05
N GLU A 501 -14.27 5.22 0.57
CA GLU A 501 -15.70 4.99 0.76
C GLU A 501 -16.32 6.03 1.71
N ALA A 502 -15.68 6.31 2.83
CA ALA A 502 -16.13 7.33 3.78
C ALA A 502 -16.16 8.72 3.13
N ALA A 503 -15.09 9.12 2.43
CA ALA A 503 -15.02 10.41 1.73
C ALA A 503 -16.11 10.55 0.66
N LEU A 504 -16.33 9.50 -0.13
CA LEU A 504 -17.35 9.47 -1.17
C LEU A 504 -18.78 9.54 -0.59
N LEU A 505 -19.07 8.78 0.48
CA LEU A 505 -20.37 8.85 1.15
C LEU A 505 -20.62 10.21 1.81
N VAL A 506 -19.59 10.87 2.37
CA VAL A 506 -19.68 12.25 2.89
C VAL A 506 -20.04 13.25 1.79
N ILE A 507 -19.40 13.15 0.62
CA ILE A 507 -19.70 14.00 -0.56
C ILE A 507 -21.16 13.83 -0.97
N GLN A 508 -21.61 12.58 -1.13
CA GLN A 508 -23.00 12.28 -1.52
C GLN A 508 -24.03 12.75 -0.48
N ALA A 509 -23.74 12.59 0.81
CA ALA A 509 -24.59 13.09 1.90
C ALA A 509 -24.73 14.63 1.86
N GLY A 510 -23.61 15.36 1.71
CA GLY A 510 -23.62 16.82 1.61
C GLY A 510 -24.40 17.37 0.41
N SER A 511 -24.47 16.62 -0.69
CA SER A 511 -25.30 16.96 -1.87
C SER A 511 -26.79 16.72 -1.66
N MET A 512 -27.18 15.72 -0.88
CA MET A 512 -28.58 15.44 -0.52
C MET A 512 -29.14 16.36 0.57
N ALA A 513 -28.29 17.18 1.21
CA ALA A 513 -28.68 18.06 2.30
C ALA A 513 -29.71 19.13 1.90
N GLU A 514 -30.69 19.35 2.78
CA GLU A 514 -31.74 20.37 2.72
C GLU A 514 -31.48 21.51 3.74
N GLY A 515 -30.68 21.23 4.78
CA GLY A 515 -30.07 22.20 5.69
C GLY A 515 -30.32 21.88 7.16
N GLY A 516 -29.24 21.72 7.92
CA GLY A 516 -29.26 21.30 9.33
C GLY A 516 -29.23 19.78 9.52
N ASP A 517 -29.19 19.02 8.43
CA ASP A 517 -29.20 17.55 8.43
C ASP A 517 -27.98 16.96 9.12
N VAL A 518 -28.20 16.04 10.06
CA VAL A 518 -27.18 15.15 10.61
C VAL A 518 -27.28 13.81 9.89
N PHE A 519 -26.39 13.56 8.94
CA PHE A 519 -26.27 12.29 8.27
C PHE A 519 -25.42 11.31 9.06
N VAL A 520 -25.77 10.04 8.89
CA VAL A 520 -25.13 8.89 9.51
C VAL A 520 -24.82 7.88 8.41
N LEU A 521 -23.57 7.42 8.34
CA LEU A 521 -23.19 6.38 7.40
C LEU A 521 -23.50 4.99 7.97
N ASP A 522 -24.05 4.11 7.13
CA ASP A 522 -24.19 2.70 7.47
C ASP A 522 -22.82 2.02 7.42
N MET A 523 -22.24 1.83 8.61
CA MET A 523 -20.99 1.12 8.83
C MET A 523 -21.20 -0.41 9.00
N GLY A 524 -22.43 -0.91 8.89
CA GLY A 524 -22.86 -2.29 9.17
C GLY A 524 -22.21 -2.92 10.41
N ASP A 525 -21.82 -4.19 10.31
CA ASP A 525 -21.26 -4.95 11.43
C ASP A 525 -19.97 -4.36 12.03
N SER A 526 -19.90 -4.38 13.37
CA SER A 526 -18.71 -4.07 14.17
C SER A 526 -17.76 -5.26 14.26
N VAL A 527 -16.46 -4.99 14.39
CA VAL A 527 -15.42 -6.02 14.55
C VAL A 527 -14.76 -5.91 15.93
N LYS A 528 -14.59 -7.05 16.61
CA LYS A 528 -13.77 -7.15 17.84
C LYS A 528 -12.30 -6.91 17.52
N ILE A 529 -11.65 -6.04 18.29
CA ILE A 529 -10.26 -5.67 18.06
C ILE A 529 -9.30 -6.81 18.40
N VAL A 530 -9.65 -7.66 19.38
CA VAL A 530 -8.89 -8.88 19.70
C VAL A 530 -8.91 -9.89 18.53
N ASP A 531 -10.07 -10.09 17.91
CA ASP A 531 -10.20 -11.00 16.76
C ASP A 531 -9.40 -10.47 15.58
N LEU A 532 -9.43 -9.16 15.33
CA LEU A 532 -8.60 -8.50 14.32
C LEU A 532 -7.09 -8.66 14.61
N ALA A 533 -6.65 -8.51 15.87
CA ALA A 533 -5.26 -8.72 16.25
C ALA A 533 -4.80 -10.15 15.96
N ARG A 534 -5.57 -11.15 16.41
CA ARG A 534 -5.36 -12.58 16.13
C ARG A 534 -5.30 -12.85 14.62
N ARG A 535 -6.24 -12.30 13.85
CA ARG A 535 -6.31 -12.36 12.37
C ARG A 535 -5.00 -11.92 11.71
N MET A 536 -4.41 -10.84 12.23
CA MET A 536 -3.18 -10.25 11.68
C MET A 536 -1.93 -11.05 12.05
N ILE A 537 -1.87 -11.67 13.24
CA ILE A 537 -0.79 -12.60 13.62
C ILE A 537 -0.83 -13.84 12.72
N GLN A 538 -1.99 -14.51 12.64
CA GLN A 538 -2.18 -15.73 11.86
C GLN A 538 -1.73 -15.59 10.40
N LEU A 539 -2.13 -14.50 9.73
CA LEU A 539 -1.83 -14.31 8.29
C LEU A 539 -0.36 -13.98 7.99
N THR A 540 0.45 -13.57 8.98
CA THR A 540 1.90 -13.48 8.78
C THR A 540 2.60 -14.84 8.88
N GLY A 541 1.85 -15.92 9.16
CA GLY A 541 2.35 -17.28 9.36
C GLY A 541 2.92 -17.51 10.76
N LEU A 542 2.48 -16.72 11.74
CA LEU A 542 2.85 -16.80 13.15
C LEU A 542 1.67 -17.33 13.97
N GLU A 543 1.98 -18.03 15.05
CA GLU A 543 0.96 -18.54 15.97
C GLU A 543 0.62 -17.52 17.07
N VAL A 544 -0.66 -17.45 17.43
CA VAL A 544 -1.11 -16.69 18.61
C VAL A 544 -0.70 -17.46 19.86
N LYS A 545 -0.10 -16.75 20.81
CA LYS A 545 0.21 -17.27 22.13
C LYS A 545 -0.93 -16.96 23.11
N ASP A 546 -1.53 -18.01 23.67
CA ASP A 546 -2.59 -17.93 24.67
C ASP A 546 -2.61 -19.16 25.60
N GLU A 547 -3.69 -19.37 26.36
CA GLU A 547 -3.80 -20.49 27.31
C GLU A 547 -3.87 -21.86 26.64
N GLU A 548 -4.34 -21.94 25.38
CA GLU A 548 -4.40 -23.19 24.61
C GLU A 548 -3.09 -23.44 23.86
N ASN A 549 -2.39 -22.38 23.43
CA ASN A 549 -1.07 -22.44 22.80
C ASN A 549 -0.02 -21.60 23.56
N PRO A 550 0.54 -22.09 24.70
CA PRO A 550 1.50 -21.33 25.51
C PRO A 550 2.86 -21.13 24.84
N ASP A 551 3.19 -21.94 23.82
CA ASP A 551 4.45 -21.90 23.06
C ASP A 551 4.34 -21.07 21.76
N GLY A 552 3.20 -20.41 21.51
CA GLY A 552 2.97 -19.58 20.32
C GLY A 552 3.90 -18.35 20.20
N ASP A 553 4.00 -17.80 18.99
CA ASP A 553 4.96 -16.73 18.66
C ASP A 553 4.62 -15.37 19.28
N ILE A 554 3.35 -14.93 19.20
CA ILE A 554 2.94 -13.57 19.59
C ILE A 554 1.76 -13.59 20.56
N GLU A 555 1.98 -13.00 21.73
CA GLU A 555 0.96 -12.79 22.76
C GLU A 555 0.12 -11.54 22.49
N VAL A 556 -1.18 -11.61 22.82
CA VAL A 556 -2.08 -10.45 22.84
C VAL A 556 -2.28 -10.01 24.29
N VAL A 557 -1.68 -8.88 24.66
CA VAL A 557 -1.69 -8.34 26.03
C VAL A 557 -2.76 -7.27 26.16
N PHE A 558 -3.53 -7.33 27.25
CA PHE A 558 -4.57 -6.34 27.53
C PHE A 558 -4.04 -5.15 28.33
N SER A 559 -4.00 -3.96 27.72
CA SER A 559 -3.45 -2.75 28.35
C SER A 559 -4.43 -1.99 29.26
N GLY A 560 -5.69 -2.41 29.29
CA GLY A 560 -6.79 -1.65 29.90
C GLY A 560 -7.36 -0.56 28.99
N LEU A 561 -8.61 -0.15 29.27
CA LEU A 561 -9.26 0.97 28.60
C LEU A 561 -8.57 2.29 28.98
N ARG A 562 -8.37 3.16 27.99
CA ARG A 562 -7.80 4.50 28.20
C ARG A 562 -8.86 5.47 28.72
N PRO A 563 -8.48 6.55 29.42
CA PRO A 563 -9.41 7.63 29.78
C PRO A 563 -10.20 8.12 28.56
N GLY A 564 -11.52 8.28 28.70
CA GLY A 564 -12.42 8.67 27.62
C GLY A 564 -12.83 7.57 26.63
N GLU A 565 -12.23 6.37 26.67
CA GLU A 565 -12.44 5.32 25.66
C GLU A 565 -13.65 4.43 25.97
N LYS A 566 -14.58 4.34 25.00
CA LYS A 566 -15.74 3.44 25.08
C LYS A 566 -15.37 1.99 24.79
N LEU A 567 -15.99 1.04 25.49
CA LEU A 567 -15.89 -0.39 25.17
C LEU A 567 -16.59 -0.70 23.84
N TYR A 568 -17.84 -0.24 23.70
CA TYR A 568 -18.63 -0.30 22.49
C TYR A 568 -18.88 1.12 21.99
N GLU A 569 -18.65 1.38 20.70
CA GLU A 569 -19.15 2.62 20.10
C GLU A 569 -20.68 2.52 19.95
N GLU A 570 -21.36 3.63 20.16
CA GLU A 570 -22.82 3.70 20.03
C GLU A 570 -23.25 3.29 18.63
N LEU A 571 -24.31 2.48 18.54
CA LEU A 571 -24.83 2.07 17.24
C LEU A 571 -25.42 3.31 16.57
N LEU A 572 -24.70 3.79 15.54
CA LEU A 572 -24.97 5.01 14.79
C LEU A 572 -26.43 5.09 14.26
N ILE A 573 -27.01 3.92 13.99
CA ILE A 573 -28.38 3.67 13.51
C ILE A 573 -29.29 3.39 14.72
N GLY A 574 -29.66 4.41 15.48
CA GLY A 574 -30.66 4.30 16.56
C GLY A 574 -32.11 4.43 16.07
N ASP A 575 -33.10 4.31 16.96
CA ASP A 575 -34.54 4.39 16.63
C ASP A 575 -34.97 5.72 15.98
N SER A 576 -34.18 6.78 16.14
CA SER A 576 -34.47 8.14 15.64
C SER A 576 -33.80 8.47 14.30
N VAL A 577 -33.60 7.48 13.42
CA VAL A 577 -33.03 7.69 12.07
C VAL A 577 -34.05 7.41 10.96
N VAL A 578 -33.99 8.22 9.90
CA VAL A 578 -34.84 8.11 8.71
C VAL A 578 -33.98 7.78 7.50
N GLY A 579 -34.46 6.89 6.62
CA GLY A 579 -33.80 6.57 5.36
C GLY A 579 -33.65 7.78 4.44
N THR A 580 -32.60 7.80 3.62
CA THR A 580 -32.43 8.78 2.54
C THR A 580 -32.62 8.11 1.18
N GLN A 581 -32.45 8.87 0.09
CA GLN A 581 -32.43 8.33 -1.28
C GLN A 581 -31.27 7.34 -1.52
N HIS A 582 -30.26 7.33 -0.64
CA HIS A 582 -29.08 6.48 -0.73
C HIS A 582 -29.05 5.45 0.41
N PRO A 583 -29.00 4.13 0.13
CA PRO A 583 -29.25 3.08 1.14
C PRO A 583 -28.20 3.02 2.26
N LYS A 584 -26.98 3.51 2.03
CA LYS A 584 -25.90 3.58 3.04
C LYS A 584 -25.78 4.93 3.76
N ILE A 585 -26.73 5.84 3.54
CA ILE A 585 -26.77 7.15 4.19
C ILE A 585 -28.13 7.31 4.84
N LEU A 586 -28.14 7.51 6.16
CA LEU A 586 -29.34 7.73 6.96
C LEU A 586 -29.30 9.15 7.53
N ARG A 587 -30.46 9.68 7.93
CA ARG A 587 -30.59 11.01 8.52
C ARG A 587 -31.09 10.88 9.96
N ALA A 588 -30.27 11.28 10.92
CA ALA A 588 -30.62 11.28 12.34
C ALA A 588 -31.44 12.52 12.71
N GLN A 589 -32.47 12.32 13.54
CA GLN A 589 -33.15 13.40 14.24
C GLN A 589 -32.42 13.66 15.55
N GLU A 590 -31.79 14.83 15.65
CA GLU A 590 -30.93 15.22 16.76
C GLU A 590 -31.47 16.47 17.45
N GLU A 591 -31.35 16.50 18.78
CA GLU A 591 -31.70 17.67 19.58
C GLU A 591 -30.88 18.90 19.14
N VAL A 592 -31.52 20.07 19.15
CA VAL A 592 -30.89 21.37 18.84
C VAL A 592 -31.06 22.31 20.02
N LEU A 593 -30.02 23.07 20.35
CA LEU A 593 -30.10 24.09 21.39
C LEU A 593 -30.76 25.37 20.87
N PRO A 594 -31.57 26.07 21.70
CA PRO A 594 -32.00 27.43 21.40
C PRO A 594 -30.79 28.36 21.18
N HIS A 595 -30.86 29.23 20.17
CA HIS A 595 -29.75 30.13 19.77
C HIS A 595 -29.10 30.87 20.96
N ARG A 596 -29.92 31.44 21.85
CA ARG A 596 -29.44 32.20 23.02
C ARG A 596 -28.63 31.35 24.00
N GLU A 597 -29.04 30.09 24.20
CA GLU A 597 -28.37 29.15 25.10
C GLU A 597 -27.04 28.71 24.49
N LEU A 598 -27.04 28.34 23.20
CA LEU A 598 -25.81 28.01 22.47
C LEU A 598 -24.81 29.18 22.48
N VAL A 599 -25.25 30.41 22.26
CA VAL A 599 -24.36 31.60 22.34
C VAL A 599 -23.77 31.76 23.74
N SER A 600 -24.58 31.61 24.80
CA SER A 600 -24.09 31.66 26.20
C SER A 600 -23.00 30.62 26.43
N LEU A 601 -23.24 29.37 26.03
CA LEU A 601 -22.28 28.26 26.18
C LEU A 601 -20.99 28.50 25.38
N LEU A 602 -21.09 29.05 24.16
CA LEU A 602 -19.92 29.37 23.33
C LEU A 602 -19.09 30.53 23.91
N ASP A 603 -19.73 31.50 24.56
CA ASP A 603 -19.00 32.59 25.22
C ASP A 603 -18.42 32.15 26.57
N GLU A 604 -19.10 31.26 27.31
CA GLU A 604 -18.54 30.57 28.50
C GLU A 604 -17.31 29.72 28.16
N LEU A 605 -17.33 28.97 27.06
CA LEU A 605 -16.18 28.20 26.56
C LEU A 605 -15.00 29.12 26.20
N ARG A 606 -15.28 30.26 25.54
CA ARG A 606 -14.26 31.27 25.22
C ARG A 606 -13.69 31.95 26.46
N GLU A 607 -14.48 32.15 27.52
CA GLU A 607 -13.97 32.63 28.80
C GLU A 607 -13.12 31.57 29.51
N ALA A 608 -13.49 30.29 29.43
CA ALA A 608 -12.69 29.18 29.96
C ALA A 608 -11.32 29.08 29.26
N GLU A 609 -11.27 29.24 27.93
CA GLU A 609 -10.00 29.36 27.19
C GLU A 609 -9.15 30.56 27.66
N ARG A 610 -9.75 31.74 27.82
CA ARG A 610 -9.05 32.94 28.29
C ARG A 610 -8.53 32.82 29.72
N GLY A 611 -9.26 32.11 30.58
CA GLY A 611 -8.89 31.85 31.97
C GLY A 611 -7.95 30.66 32.16
N LEU A 612 -7.68 29.88 31.09
CA LEU A 612 -6.98 28.60 31.15
C LEU A 612 -7.62 27.63 32.18
N ASP A 613 -8.93 27.46 32.10
CA ASP A 613 -9.74 26.67 33.03
C ASP A 613 -10.45 25.52 32.30
N SER A 614 -9.83 24.34 32.28
CA SER A 614 -10.40 23.16 31.62
C SER A 614 -11.61 22.60 32.38
N HIS A 615 -11.70 22.83 33.69
CA HIS A 615 -12.85 22.43 34.51
C HIS A 615 -14.12 23.18 34.08
N ARG A 616 -14.03 24.50 33.91
CA ARG A 616 -15.11 25.35 33.39
C ARG A 616 -15.49 24.98 31.97
N ALA A 617 -14.51 24.70 31.10
CA ALA A 617 -14.77 24.24 29.74
C ALA A 617 -15.55 22.91 29.72
N CYS A 618 -15.10 21.91 30.49
CA CYS A 618 -15.78 20.63 30.62
C CYS A 618 -17.18 20.77 31.25
N ALA A 619 -17.35 21.66 32.23
CA ALA A 619 -18.66 21.95 32.82
C ALA A 619 -19.65 22.62 31.82
N ALA A 620 -19.16 23.51 30.96
CA ALA A 620 -19.97 24.10 29.88
C ALA A 620 -20.36 23.03 28.84
N LEU A 621 -19.42 22.16 28.44
CA LEU A 621 -19.73 21.00 27.57
C LEU A 621 -20.78 20.07 28.22
N LYS A 622 -20.70 19.81 29.53
CA LYS A 622 -21.69 18.96 30.26
C LYS A 622 -23.09 19.57 30.31
N ARG A 623 -23.22 20.90 30.28
CA ARG A 623 -24.52 21.57 30.15
C ARG A 623 -25.04 21.55 28.71
N GLY A 624 -24.18 21.86 27.74
CA GLY A 624 -24.59 22.07 26.35
C GLY A 624 -24.70 20.82 25.49
N VAL A 625 -24.06 19.71 25.87
CA VAL A 625 -24.03 18.49 25.07
C VAL A 625 -24.89 17.41 25.73
N SER A 626 -26.09 17.21 25.16
CA SER A 626 -27.03 16.17 25.59
C SER A 626 -26.34 14.79 25.64
N GLY A 627 -26.48 14.11 26.77
CA GLY A 627 -25.84 12.81 27.03
C GLY A 627 -24.31 12.82 27.19
N PHE A 628 -23.64 13.96 27.40
CA PHE A 628 -22.20 13.98 27.69
C PHE A 628 -21.90 13.51 29.12
N ALA A 629 -21.37 12.29 29.22
CA ALA A 629 -20.96 11.67 30.48
C ALA A 629 -19.43 11.45 30.49
N HIS A 630 -18.67 12.50 30.84
CA HIS A 630 -17.20 12.44 30.94
C HIS A 630 -16.72 11.26 31.79
N SER A 631 -16.08 10.28 31.16
CA SER A 631 -15.65 9.04 31.83
C SER A 631 -14.27 9.21 32.45
N GLY A 632 -14.21 9.22 33.79
CA GLY A 632 -12.99 9.38 34.58
C GLY A 632 -12.73 10.81 35.04
N ASP A 633 -11.65 10.97 35.80
CA ASP A 633 -11.17 12.26 36.30
C ASP A 633 -10.61 13.14 35.17
N MET A 634 -10.45 14.43 35.45
CA MET A 634 -9.83 15.37 34.51
C MET A 634 -8.33 15.12 34.41
N VAL A 635 -7.87 14.70 33.23
CA VAL A 635 -6.46 14.39 32.93
C VAL A 635 -5.79 15.45 32.05
N ASP A 636 -6.34 16.66 32.01
CA ASP A 636 -5.72 17.81 31.32
C ASP A 636 -4.34 18.10 31.95
N LEU A 637 -3.35 18.40 31.12
CA LEU A 637 -1.97 18.66 31.58
C LEU A 637 -1.79 20.06 32.17
N LEU A 638 -2.71 20.98 31.90
CA LEU A 638 -2.71 22.38 32.36
C LEU A 638 -4.13 22.79 32.84
N PRO A 639 -4.70 22.11 33.85
CA PRO A 639 -6.15 22.16 34.10
C PRO A 639 -6.65 23.50 34.67
N ASN A 640 -5.77 24.21 35.39
CA ASN A 640 -6.01 25.55 35.92
C ASN A 640 -4.76 26.40 35.66
N GLY A 641 -4.91 27.56 34.99
CA GLY A 641 -3.81 28.44 34.62
C GLY A 641 -3.03 29.00 35.82
N CYS A 642 -1.91 28.36 36.17
CA CYS A 642 -0.82 28.83 37.04
C CYS A 642 -1.17 29.59 38.34
N ASN A 643 -2.38 29.42 38.88
CA ASN A 643 -2.84 30.05 40.12
C ASN A 643 -2.90 29.05 41.29
N GLU A 644 -1.80 28.35 41.53
CA GLU A 644 -1.40 27.86 42.85
C GLU A 644 0.07 27.43 42.78
N GLY A 645 0.86 27.68 43.85
CA GLY A 645 2.31 27.44 43.90
C GLY A 645 2.74 25.97 43.95
N ARG A 646 2.01 25.07 43.31
CA ARG A 646 2.35 23.64 43.20
C ARG A 646 3.39 23.45 42.11
N SER A 647 4.65 23.37 42.51
CA SER A 647 5.70 22.74 41.71
C SER A 647 5.34 21.25 41.53
N LEU A 648 4.65 20.93 40.43
CA LEU A 648 4.50 19.55 39.98
C LEU A 648 5.89 18.99 39.69
N ALA A 649 6.30 17.96 40.45
CA ALA A 649 7.50 17.22 40.13
C ALA A 649 7.31 16.56 38.75
N LEU A 650 8.25 16.78 37.84
CA LEU A 650 8.30 16.09 36.55
C LEU A 650 8.78 14.65 36.80
N GLU A 651 7.90 13.83 37.36
CA GLU A 651 8.13 12.39 37.48
C GLU A 651 8.17 11.77 36.08
N ALA A 652 9.10 10.82 35.88
CA ALA A 652 9.17 10.09 34.63
C ALA A 652 7.87 9.30 34.44
N SER A 653 7.13 9.59 33.36
CA SER A 653 5.96 8.80 33.01
C SER A 653 6.38 7.32 32.87
N PRO A 654 5.67 6.36 33.49
CA PRO A 654 5.95 4.95 33.28
C PRO A 654 5.87 4.66 31.78
N ALA A 655 6.76 3.78 31.30
CA ALA A 655 6.91 3.52 29.87
C ALA A 655 5.54 3.18 29.25
N ARG A 656 5.09 4.00 28.29
CA ARG A 656 3.88 3.73 27.52
C ARG A 656 4.18 2.56 26.57
N HIS A 657 3.70 1.37 26.94
CA HIS A 657 3.72 0.15 26.12
C HIS A 657 2.67 0.21 24.99
#